data_AF-A0AAN8K7Y1-F1
#
_entry.id   AF-A0AAN8K7Y1-F1
#
_cell.length_a   1.000
_cell.length_b   1.000
_cell.length_c   1.000
_cell.angle_alpha   90.00
_cell.angle_beta   90.00
_cell.angle_gamma   90.00
#
_symmetry.space_group_name_H-M   'P 1'
#
loop_
_entity.id
_entity.type
_entity.pdbx_description
1 polymer ?
#
loop_
_entity_poly.entity_id
_entity_poly.type
_entity_poly.pdbx_seq_one_letter_code
_entity_poly.pdbx_strand_id
1 'polypeptide(L)'
;MERFLKIVSLNVNGVGKLHRKRMFVRELKRVNPDVCLVQESHVESVNEGMKIESMCGYKAIWSFGCNRQYGVGILINNNLNYEIIKFDFDHSGRMVFLDISINGVNFRFLNIYASSPSCPERRAFFDYLYKYCVTSHFLILAGDFNFIMDSSLDKLGGNPDSGTEGRVQMRKIIQDFDLVDAFRYLHPKKIITTWRGPNVSTRIDRFYISSRFASRCLKIHNVWPCHFSDHDFIGINVILDNARSIGPGYWKFNNSILDDGSYNLEFRCFWQELILNQNITHEWWEHAKLEIKKFTLAYCKRKSKIKNSRKRDLERRYTELVLAEYNNRGDYLDQINSIKKELSALALADDRGCLIRSKSDYLDNNEKPTKYFLEKETKRGKDKIITQLQDLDNITYSENPKLLEIARNFYLDLFTRETIDITLCNEFLADLPGLDNDVSESCEGYITLNEIQNSLINMNSDRSPGSDGLSREFYLYFLDLFGPVLVELYNSSFDSGFLCSSQRLSYITLLCKDRNNSQLMKNWRPISLLNIDYKILSKVIQRRLSLVISEIVGPDQTCSVPGRTISDNLHFIRNIIDYVKQKQLDCAFVNIDSQKAFDRVDHSFLFSALSKFNFGPSFIRWVRLLYKDVSSSVIVNGFVSELFPVTRSVRQGCSLSPLLYTERKKWVS
;
A
#
# COMPACT_ATOMS: atom_id res chain seq x y z
N MET A 1 -5.64 13.29 6.32
CA MET A 1 -6.89 12.81 5.71
C MET A 1 -7.45 11.76 6.65
N GLU A 2 -8.58 12.05 7.31
CA GLU A 2 -9.21 11.14 8.29
C GLU A 2 -9.57 9.82 7.59
N ARG A 3 -9.16 8.67 8.14
CA ARG A 3 -9.56 7.36 7.62
C ARG A 3 -10.89 6.97 8.27
N PHE A 4 -11.84 6.59 7.45
CA PHE A 4 -13.16 6.13 7.89
C PHE A 4 -13.22 4.61 7.90
N LEU A 5 -13.91 4.05 8.89
CA LEU A 5 -14.40 2.68 8.88
C LEU A 5 -15.69 2.63 8.04
N LYS A 6 -15.62 1.99 6.87
CA LYS A 6 -16.74 1.90 5.93
C LYS A 6 -17.62 0.70 6.28
N ILE A 7 -18.82 0.96 6.77
CA ILE A 7 -19.78 -0.06 7.17
C ILE A 7 -20.97 -0.01 6.20
N VAL A 8 -21.37 -1.17 5.69
CA VAL A 8 -22.41 -1.29 4.67
C VAL A 8 -23.43 -2.36 5.06
N SER A 9 -24.69 -2.16 4.68
CA SER A 9 -25.74 -3.17 4.80
C SER A 9 -26.41 -3.44 3.44
N LEU A 10 -26.78 -4.69 3.18
CA LEU A 10 -27.56 -5.10 2.01
C LEU A 10 -28.43 -6.33 2.29
N ASN A 11 -29.71 -6.23 1.94
CA ASN A 11 -30.55 -7.39 1.71
C ASN A 11 -30.27 -7.98 0.31
N VAL A 12 -29.83 -9.24 0.25
CA VAL A 12 -29.32 -9.87 -0.98
C VAL A 12 -30.35 -10.74 -1.70
N ASN A 13 -31.54 -10.94 -1.14
CA ASN A 13 -32.60 -11.81 -1.66
C ASN A 13 -32.10 -13.20 -2.07
N GLY A 14 -31.31 -13.82 -1.20
CA GLY A 14 -30.76 -15.15 -1.38
C GLY A 14 -29.47 -15.20 -2.21
N VAL A 15 -28.41 -15.67 -1.55
CA VAL A 15 -27.13 -16.01 -2.17
C VAL A 15 -26.85 -17.51 -2.20
N GLY A 16 -27.82 -18.40 -1.92
CA GLY A 16 -27.56 -19.85 -1.92
C GLY A 16 -27.08 -20.44 -3.27
N LYS A 17 -27.56 -19.89 -4.40
CA LYS A 17 -27.16 -20.35 -5.74
C LYS A 17 -25.79 -19.79 -6.15
N LEU A 18 -24.95 -20.60 -6.80
CA LEU A 18 -23.57 -20.23 -7.17
C LEU A 18 -23.47 -18.92 -8.00
N HIS A 19 -24.41 -18.68 -8.93
CA HIS A 19 -24.41 -17.43 -9.71
C HIS A 19 -24.71 -16.20 -8.83
N ARG A 20 -25.66 -16.29 -7.88
CA ARG A 20 -25.97 -15.23 -6.91
C ARG A 20 -24.76 -14.96 -6.00
N LYS A 21 -24.07 -16.01 -5.53
CA LYS A 21 -22.80 -15.88 -4.77
C LYS A 21 -21.79 -15.05 -5.53
N ARG A 22 -21.56 -15.36 -6.81
CA ARG A 22 -20.61 -14.63 -7.66
C ARG A 22 -21.01 -13.16 -7.85
N MET A 23 -22.29 -12.88 -8.05
CA MET A 23 -22.80 -11.50 -8.16
C MET A 23 -22.59 -10.72 -6.86
N PHE A 24 -22.97 -11.31 -5.72
CA PHE A 24 -22.75 -10.71 -4.41
C PHE A 24 -21.26 -10.44 -4.14
N VAL A 25 -20.39 -11.42 -4.37
CA VAL A 25 -18.93 -11.26 -4.20
C VAL A 25 -18.38 -10.14 -5.08
N ARG A 26 -18.87 -10.00 -6.33
CA ARG A 26 -18.46 -8.93 -7.25
C ARG A 26 -18.88 -7.56 -6.72
N GLU A 27 -20.13 -7.41 -6.28
CA GLU A 27 -20.62 -6.15 -5.71
C GLU A 27 -19.92 -5.82 -4.38
N LEU A 28 -19.64 -6.81 -3.54
CA LEU A 28 -18.89 -6.64 -2.30
C LEU A 28 -17.47 -6.13 -2.59
N LYS A 29 -16.79 -6.65 -3.62
CA LYS A 29 -15.49 -6.13 -4.07
C LYS A 29 -15.58 -4.73 -4.67
N ARG A 30 -16.68 -4.39 -5.36
CA ARG A 30 -16.91 -3.04 -5.92
C ARG A 30 -17.11 -2.00 -4.82
N VAL A 31 -17.95 -2.32 -3.82
CA VAL A 31 -18.21 -1.42 -2.69
C VAL A 31 -17.02 -1.40 -1.74
N ASN A 32 -16.31 -2.51 -1.60
CA ASN A 32 -15.14 -2.71 -0.74
C ASN A 32 -15.33 -2.16 0.70
N PRO A 33 -16.34 -2.63 1.45
CA PRO A 33 -16.54 -2.23 2.84
C PRO A 33 -15.49 -2.85 3.78
N ASP A 34 -15.31 -2.22 4.95
CA ASP A 34 -14.56 -2.84 6.05
C ASP A 34 -15.44 -3.87 6.79
N VAL A 35 -16.74 -3.55 6.95
CA VAL A 35 -17.76 -4.45 7.53
C VAL A 35 -19.01 -4.41 6.66
N CYS A 36 -19.55 -5.59 6.32
CA CYS A 36 -20.77 -5.73 5.53
C CYS A 36 -21.81 -6.57 6.29
N LEU A 37 -23.00 -6.01 6.53
CA LEU A 37 -24.14 -6.67 7.13
C LEU A 37 -25.07 -7.16 6.02
N VAL A 38 -25.34 -8.46 5.97
CA VAL A 38 -26.11 -9.12 4.91
C VAL A 38 -27.42 -9.64 5.48
N GLN A 39 -28.53 -9.37 4.79
CA GLN A 39 -29.88 -9.88 5.12
C GLN A 39 -30.41 -10.79 4.00
N GLU A 40 -31.36 -11.68 4.32
CA GLU A 40 -31.87 -12.74 3.44
C GLU A 40 -30.76 -13.51 2.69
N SER A 41 -29.74 -13.95 3.43
CA SER A 41 -28.59 -14.64 2.82
C SER A 41 -28.99 -16.00 2.22
N HIS A 42 -29.98 -16.67 2.80
CA HIS A 42 -30.39 -18.06 2.49
C HIS A 42 -29.22 -19.05 2.57
N VAL A 43 -28.21 -18.73 3.39
CA VAL A 43 -27.09 -19.62 3.68
C VAL A 43 -27.58 -20.61 4.72
N GLU A 44 -27.48 -21.90 4.42
CA GLU A 44 -28.10 -22.96 5.23
C GLU A 44 -27.10 -23.72 6.11
N SER A 45 -25.79 -23.54 5.88
CA SER A 45 -24.77 -24.29 6.60
C SER A 45 -23.43 -23.58 6.66
N VAL A 46 -22.61 -23.99 7.63
CA VAL A 46 -21.21 -23.56 7.77
C VAL A 46 -20.42 -23.80 6.48
N ASN A 47 -20.59 -24.97 5.85
CA ASN A 47 -19.92 -25.30 4.59
C ASN A 47 -20.28 -24.34 3.46
N GLU A 48 -21.52 -23.84 3.43
CA GLU A 48 -21.95 -22.85 2.46
C GLU A 48 -21.38 -21.46 2.75
N GLY A 49 -21.35 -21.07 4.04
CA GLY A 49 -20.70 -19.84 4.50
C GLY A 49 -19.21 -19.80 4.15
N MET A 50 -18.48 -20.88 4.42
CA MET A 50 -17.06 -21.02 4.08
C MET A 50 -16.78 -20.88 2.57
N LYS A 51 -17.70 -21.33 1.72
CA LYS A 51 -17.57 -21.12 0.26
C LYS A 51 -17.64 -19.64 -0.09
N ILE A 52 -18.51 -18.86 0.55
CA ILE A 52 -18.59 -17.40 0.33
C ILE A 52 -17.31 -16.73 0.83
N GLU A 53 -16.86 -17.05 2.05
CA GLU A 53 -15.64 -16.49 2.66
C GLU A 53 -14.39 -16.71 1.78
N SER A 54 -14.23 -17.93 1.24
CA SER A 54 -13.12 -18.26 0.35
C SER A 54 -13.11 -17.47 -0.98
N MET A 55 -14.26 -16.93 -1.40
CA MET A 55 -14.40 -16.17 -2.64
C MET A 55 -14.24 -14.66 -2.46
N CYS A 56 -14.55 -14.13 -1.28
CA CYS A 56 -14.61 -12.69 -1.05
C CYS A 56 -13.43 -12.09 -0.27
N GLY A 57 -12.69 -12.88 0.50
CA GLY A 57 -11.62 -12.34 1.37
C GLY A 57 -12.16 -11.63 2.62
N TYR A 58 -13.32 -12.07 3.10
CA TYR A 58 -13.93 -11.64 4.36
C TYR A 58 -14.12 -12.85 5.25
N LYS A 59 -13.99 -12.65 6.56
CA LYS A 59 -14.46 -13.59 7.57
C LYS A 59 -15.93 -13.31 7.83
N ALA A 60 -16.77 -14.35 7.89
CA ALA A 60 -18.20 -14.17 8.07
C ALA A 60 -18.70 -14.83 9.36
N ILE A 61 -19.65 -14.18 10.00
CA ILE A 61 -20.42 -14.74 11.13
C ILE A 61 -21.87 -14.81 10.66
N TRP A 62 -22.41 -16.02 10.56
CA TRP A 62 -23.73 -16.27 10.01
C TRP A 62 -24.70 -16.70 11.10
N SER A 63 -25.92 -16.16 11.07
CA SER A 63 -27.11 -16.77 11.64
C SER A 63 -27.84 -17.46 10.48
N PHE A 64 -27.84 -18.79 10.48
CA PHE A 64 -28.40 -19.58 9.37
C PHE A 64 -29.93 -19.60 9.45
N GLY A 65 -30.60 -19.42 8.32
CA GLY A 65 -32.05 -19.52 8.24
C GLY A 65 -32.51 -20.97 8.11
N CYS A 66 -33.69 -21.28 8.65
CA CYS A 66 -34.39 -22.53 8.36
C CYS A 66 -35.13 -22.42 7.00
N ASN A 67 -35.16 -23.52 6.22
CA ASN A 67 -35.99 -23.68 5.02
C ASN A 67 -35.80 -22.63 3.89
N ARG A 68 -34.57 -22.16 3.62
CA ARG A 68 -34.25 -21.23 2.51
C ARG A 68 -34.97 -19.89 2.48
N GLN A 69 -35.58 -19.46 3.59
CA GLN A 69 -36.35 -18.21 3.63
C GLN A 69 -35.63 -17.10 4.39
N TYR A 70 -34.68 -17.44 5.27
CA TYR A 70 -34.03 -16.48 6.18
C TYR A 70 -32.50 -16.61 6.15
N GLY A 71 -31.83 -15.81 6.97
CA GLY A 71 -30.40 -15.86 7.17
C GLY A 71 -29.80 -14.47 7.16
N VAL A 72 -29.00 -14.17 8.17
CA VAL A 72 -28.26 -12.90 8.27
C VAL A 72 -26.79 -13.18 8.52
N GLY A 73 -25.92 -12.27 8.13
CA GLY A 73 -24.49 -12.42 8.39
C GLY A 73 -23.74 -11.12 8.51
N ILE A 74 -22.66 -11.12 9.28
CA ILE A 74 -21.71 -10.00 9.36
C ILE A 74 -20.40 -10.46 8.76
N LEU A 75 -19.98 -9.81 7.67
CA LEU A 75 -18.73 -10.06 6.96
C LEU A 75 -17.73 -8.97 7.33
N ILE A 76 -16.54 -9.38 7.76
CA ILE A 76 -15.46 -8.50 8.19
C ILE A 76 -14.27 -8.68 7.26
N ASN A 77 -13.76 -7.59 6.71
CA ASN A 77 -12.66 -7.61 5.75
C ASN A 77 -11.38 -8.17 6.41
N ASN A 78 -10.72 -9.14 5.77
CA ASN A 78 -9.52 -9.78 6.34
C ASN A 78 -8.30 -8.84 6.49
N ASN A 79 -8.36 -7.67 5.85
CA ASN A 79 -7.34 -6.62 5.96
C ASN A 79 -7.57 -5.68 7.16
N LEU A 80 -8.72 -5.75 7.81
CA LEU A 80 -9.03 -4.96 8.99
C LEU A 80 -8.30 -5.53 10.22
N ASN A 81 -7.78 -4.67 11.08
CA ASN A 81 -7.22 -5.08 12.36
C ASN A 81 -8.32 -5.14 13.41
N TYR A 82 -8.75 -6.34 13.77
CA TYR A 82 -9.86 -6.56 14.69
C TYR A 82 -9.67 -7.80 15.57
N GLU A 83 -10.41 -7.82 16.67
CA GLU A 83 -10.56 -8.95 17.58
C GLU A 83 -12.04 -9.18 17.86
N ILE A 84 -12.53 -10.40 17.60
CA ILE A 84 -13.91 -10.78 17.92
C ILE A 84 -13.98 -11.07 19.41
N ILE A 85 -14.82 -10.33 20.13
CA ILE A 85 -14.99 -10.47 21.58
C ILE A 85 -16.06 -11.53 21.87
N LYS A 86 -17.25 -11.37 21.27
CA LYS A 86 -18.39 -12.26 21.47
C LYS A 86 -19.35 -12.14 20.30
N PHE A 87 -20.07 -13.21 19.95
CA PHE A 87 -21.21 -13.12 19.05
C PHE A 87 -22.33 -14.06 19.50
N ASP A 88 -23.55 -13.78 19.06
CA ASP A 88 -24.74 -14.61 19.31
C ASP A 88 -25.70 -14.48 18.12
N PHE A 89 -26.65 -15.40 18.01
CA PHE A 89 -27.62 -15.42 16.93
C PHE A 89 -29.00 -15.84 17.46
N ASP A 90 -30.05 -15.42 16.77
CA ASP A 90 -31.39 -15.87 17.07
C ASP A 90 -31.67 -17.25 16.47
N HIS A 91 -32.66 -17.96 17.02
CA HIS A 91 -33.05 -19.27 16.49
C HIS A 91 -33.72 -19.21 15.10
N SER A 92 -34.20 -18.04 14.67
CA SER A 92 -34.96 -17.90 13.42
C SER A 92 -34.14 -17.43 12.21
N GLY A 93 -32.84 -17.17 12.37
CA GLY A 93 -31.98 -16.71 11.28
C GLY A 93 -32.17 -15.24 10.90
N ARG A 94 -32.76 -14.44 11.79
CA ARG A 94 -33.19 -13.05 11.55
C ARG A 94 -32.31 -12.01 12.22
N MET A 95 -31.44 -12.41 13.15
CA MET A 95 -30.54 -11.52 13.84
C MET A 95 -29.19 -12.20 14.09
N VAL A 96 -28.12 -11.45 13.86
CA VAL A 96 -26.80 -11.80 14.39
C VAL A 96 -26.25 -10.61 15.15
N PHE A 97 -25.75 -10.92 16.33
CA PHE A 97 -25.13 -9.99 17.26
C PHE A 97 -23.62 -10.25 17.30
N LEU A 98 -22.82 -9.19 17.27
CA LEU A 98 -21.36 -9.27 17.31
C LEU A 98 -20.77 -8.12 18.13
N ASP A 99 -20.07 -8.44 19.21
CA ASP A 99 -19.10 -7.58 19.88
C ASP A 99 -17.70 -7.80 19.27
N ILE A 100 -17.07 -6.71 18.84
CA ILE A 100 -15.80 -6.72 18.13
C ILE A 100 -14.98 -5.48 18.49
N SER A 101 -13.69 -5.66 18.77
CA SER A 101 -12.74 -4.56 18.86
C SER A 101 -12.13 -4.31 17.49
N ILE A 102 -12.30 -3.11 16.94
CA ILE A 102 -11.71 -2.70 15.66
C ILE A 102 -10.76 -1.54 15.93
N ASN A 103 -9.46 -1.75 15.66
CA ASN A 103 -8.41 -0.78 15.96
C ASN A 103 -8.45 -0.24 17.41
N GLY A 104 -8.81 -1.08 18.39
CA GLY A 104 -8.88 -0.70 19.80
C GLY A 104 -10.18 -0.02 20.24
N VAL A 105 -11.13 0.20 19.32
CA VAL A 105 -12.47 0.70 19.66
C VAL A 105 -13.47 -0.47 19.65
N ASN A 106 -14.26 -0.60 20.70
CA ASN A 106 -15.21 -1.70 20.84
C ASN A 106 -16.58 -1.35 20.24
N PHE A 107 -17.03 -2.18 19.30
CA PHE A 107 -18.30 -2.08 18.60
C PHE A 107 -19.22 -3.22 19.00
N ARG A 108 -20.52 -2.93 19.06
CA ARG A 108 -21.61 -3.90 19.04
C ARG A 108 -22.38 -3.73 17.74
N PHE A 109 -22.29 -4.72 16.87
CA PHE A 109 -23.12 -4.83 15.67
C PHE A 109 -24.34 -5.70 15.93
N LEU A 110 -25.51 -5.21 15.54
CA LEU A 110 -26.75 -5.97 15.44
C LEU A 110 -27.21 -5.91 13.99
N ASN A 111 -27.05 -7.02 13.28
CA ASN A 111 -27.59 -7.19 11.95
C ASN A 111 -29.01 -7.76 12.05
N ILE A 112 -29.99 -7.08 11.47
CA ILE A 112 -31.41 -7.35 11.66
C ILE A 112 -32.11 -7.61 10.32
N TYR A 113 -32.95 -8.64 10.29
CA TYR A 113 -33.95 -8.89 9.25
C TYR A 113 -35.32 -9.13 9.90
N ALA A 114 -36.10 -8.07 10.06
CA ALA A 114 -37.38 -8.17 10.75
C ALA A 114 -38.47 -8.76 9.83
N SER A 115 -39.40 -9.55 10.38
CA SER A 115 -40.50 -10.17 9.61
C SER A 115 -41.45 -9.14 8.98
N SER A 116 -42.15 -9.49 7.90
CA SER A 116 -43.17 -8.61 7.29
C SER A 116 -44.15 -8.02 8.33
N PRO A 117 -44.66 -6.78 8.13
CA PRO A 117 -45.65 -6.13 9.00
C PRO A 117 -46.87 -6.99 9.40
N SER A 118 -47.27 -7.93 8.55
CA SER A 118 -48.42 -8.84 8.79
C SER A 118 -48.10 -10.02 9.73
N CYS A 119 -46.85 -10.20 10.15
CA CYS A 119 -46.43 -11.33 10.96
C CYS A 119 -46.72 -11.10 12.47
N PRO A 120 -47.51 -11.97 13.15
CA PRO A 120 -47.84 -11.83 14.56
C PRO A 120 -46.63 -11.81 15.51
N GLU A 121 -45.56 -12.51 15.14
CA GLU A 121 -44.34 -12.69 15.95
C GLU A 121 -43.42 -11.46 15.93
N ARG A 122 -43.72 -10.46 15.08
CA ARG A 122 -42.90 -9.26 14.91
C ARG A 122 -42.74 -8.45 16.19
N ARG A 123 -43.78 -8.36 17.03
CA ARG A 123 -43.69 -7.65 18.33
C ARG A 123 -42.71 -8.35 19.27
N ALA A 124 -42.83 -9.67 19.39
CA ALA A 124 -41.92 -10.48 20.21
C ALA A 124 -40.46 -10.37 19.72
N PHE A 125 -40.23 -10.27 18.40
CA PHE A 125 -38.89 -10.04 17.85
C PHE A 125 -38.27 -8.72 18.32
N PHE A 126 -39.01 -7.60 18.31
CA PHE A 126 -38.50 -6.33 18.81
C PHE A 126 -38.28 -6.33 20.34
N ASP A 127 -39.14 -7.02 21.09
CA ASP A 127 -38.95 -7.22 22.54
C ASP A 127 -37.69 -8.06 22.83
N TYR A 128 -37.40 -9.05 21.97
CA TYR A 128 -36.16 -9.84 22.04
C TYR A 128 -34.92 -8.99 21.70
N LEU A 129 -35.00 -8.18 20.64
CA LEU A 129 -33.93 -7.27 20.21
C LEU A 129 -33.52 -6.29 21.32
N TYR A 130 -34.49 -5.82 22.11
CA TYR A 130 -34.25 -4.89 23.22
C TYR A 130 -33.16 -5.38 24.18
N LYS A 131 -33.12 -6.69 24.47
CA LYS A 131 -32.13 -7.30 25.39
C LYS A 131 -30.69 -7.19 24.87
N TYR A 132 -30.50 -7.23 23.56
CA TYR A 132 -29.18 -7.17 22.93
C TYR A 132 -28.65 -5.74 22.76
N CYS A 133 -29.51 -4.74 22.89
CA CYS A 133 -29.12 -3.33 22.83
C CYS A 133 -28.40 -2.85 24.09
N VAL A 134 -28.50 -3.56 25.23
CA VAL A 134 -27.80 -3.20 26.47
C VAL A 134 -26.30 -3.45 26.33
N THR A 135 -25.51 -2.38 26.20
CA THR A 135 -24.06 -2.47 26.01
C THR A 135 -23.30 -1.21 26.44
N SER A 136 -22.03 -1.38 26.81
CA SER A 136 -21.06 -0.28 26.96
C SER A 136 -20.30 0.02 25.66
N HIS A 137 -20.41 -0.84 24.65
CA HIS A 137 -19.75 -0.69 23.35
C HIS A 137 -20.46 0.32 22.44
N PHE A 138 -19.82 0.68 21.32
CA PHE A 138 -20.49 1.49 20.30
C PHE A 138 -21.54 0.67 19.57
N LEU A 139 -22.81 0.99 19.81
CA LEU A 139 -23.95 0.24 19.30
C LEU A 139 -24.33 0.68 17.89
N ILE A 140 -24.36 -0.28 16.96
CA ILE A 140 -24.80 -0.13 15.58
C ILE A 140 -25.87 -1.19 15.29
N LEU A 141 -27.12 -0.74 15.11
CA LEU A 141 -28.20 -1.56 14.60
C LEU A 141 -28.33 -1.27 13.11
N ALA A 142 -28.27 -2.31 12.28
CA ALA A 142 -28.41 -2.15 10.84
C ALA A 142 -29.07 -3.35 10.18
N GLY A 143 -29.67 -3.10 9.02
CA GLY A 143 -30.31 -4.13 8.22
C GLY A 143 -31.65 -3.70 7.69
N ASP A 144 -32.47 -4.69 7.39
CA ASP A 144 -33.81 -4.53 6.85
C ASP A 144 -34.84 -4.69 7.97
N PHE A 145 -35.46 -3.58 8.33
CA PHE A 145 -36.42 -3.52 9.42
C PHE A 145 -37.86 -3.80 8.96
N ASN A 146 -38.11 -3.88 7.65
CA ASN A 146 -39.45 -4.12 7.10
C ASN A 146 -40.55 -3.21 7.70
N PHE A 147 -40.24 -1.93 7.98
CA PHE A 147 -41.23 -0.92 8.33
C PHE A 147 -40.82 0.51 7.94
N ILE A 148 -41.83 1.37 7.89
CA ILE A 148 -41.74 2.77 7.53
C ILE A 148 -41.82 3.63 8.80
N MET A 149 -40.76 4.39 9.10
CA MET A 149 -40.75 5.33 10.24
C MET A 149 -41.64 6.56 9.99
N ASP A 150 -41.53 7.14 8.80
CA ASP A 150 -42.22 8.36 8.37
C ASP A 150 -42.71 8.19 6.94
N SER A 151 -44.02 8.02 6.76
CA SER A 151 -44.63 7.79 5.45
C SER A 151 -44.48 8.96 4.47
N SER A 152 -44.25 10.19 4.96
CA SER A 152 -44.06 11.35 4.09
C SER A 152 -42.64 11.44 3.50
N LEU A 153 -41.66 10.81 4.14
CA LEU A 153 -40.24 10.89 3.77
C LEU A 153 -39.64 9.57 3.30
N ASP A 154 -40.20 8.44 3.74
CA ASP A 154 -39.64 7.10 3.57
C ASP A 154 -40.51 6.21 2.65
N LYS A 155 -41.54 6.76 1.99
CA LYS A 155 -42.44 6.04 1.09
C LYS A 155 -42.78 6.84 -0.16
N LEU A 156 -42.81 6.15 -1.31
CA LEU A 156 -43.31 6.66 -2.57
C LEU A 156 -44.34 5.67 -3.13
N GLY A 157 -45.58 6.14 -3.32
CA GLY A 157 -46.70 5.34 -3.81
C GLY A 157 -47.39 4.47 -2.75
N GLY A 158 -48.55 3.90 -3.11
CA GLY A 158 -49.36 3.05 -2.25
C GLY A 158 -50.10 3.79 -1.12
N ASN A 159 -50.76 3.03 -0.25
CA ASN A 159 -51.49 3.56 0.90
C ASN A 159 -50.51 4.16 1.94
N PRO A 160 -50.63 5.43 2.37
CA PRO A 160 -49.73 6.06 3.34
C PRO A 160 -49.61 5.35 4.69
N ASP A 161 -50.67 4.67 5.15
CA ASP A 161 -50.71 4.10 6.50
C ASP A 161 -50.17 2.67 6.58
N SER A 162 -49.94 2.00 5.45
CA SER A 162 -49.45 0.62 5.42
C SER A 162 -47.95 0.51 5.70
N GLY A 163 -47.55 -0.55 6.42
CA GLY A 163 -46.14 -0.87 6.69
C GLY A 163 -45.53 -0.06 7.83
N THR A 164 -46.36 0.46 8.75
CA THR A 164 -45.91 1.23 9.92
C THR A 164 -45.77 0.36 11.19
N GLU A 165 -46.13 -0.92 11.10
CA GLU A 165 -46.11 -1.90 12.17
C GLU A 165 -44.67 -2.17 12.63
N GLY A 166 -44.38 -1.92 13.91
CA GLY A 166 -43.03 -2.00 14.48
C GLY A 166 -42.39 -0.64 14.77
N ARG A 167 -42.91 0.47 14.20
CA ARG A 167 -42.36 1.82 14.46
C ARG A 167 -42.44 2.23 15.94
N VAL A 168 -43.48 1.78 16.66
CA VAL A 168 -43.69 2.15 18.07
C VAL A 168 -42.64 1.47 18.95
N GLN A 169 -42.43 0.17 18.76
CA GLN A 169 -41.40 -0.60 19.47
C GLN A 169 -40.01 -0.06 19.14
N MET A 170 -39.76 0.25 17.87
CA MET A 170 -38.46 0.81 17.48
C MET A 170 -38.26 2.23 18.05
N ARG A 171 -39.29 3.08 18.10
CA ARG A 171 -39.19 4.39 18.79
C ARG A 171 -38.82 4.24 20.26
N LYS A 172 -39.37 3.23 20.94
CA LYS A 172 -39.00 2.92 22.32
C LYS A 172 -37.52 2.53 22.42
N ILE A 173 -37.02 1.60 21.57
CA ILE A 173 -35.59 1.24 21.53
C ILE A 173 -34.71 2.47 21.24
N ILE A 174 -35.12 3.31 20.29
CA ILE A 174 -34.40 4.53 19.94
C ILE A 174 -34.29 5.48 21.14
N GLN A 175 -35.38 5.66 21.89
CA GLN A 175 -35.43 6.51 23.08
C GLN A 175 -34.62 5.92 24.24
N ASP A 176 -34.84 4.65 24.57
CA ASP A 176 -34.26 3.99 25.74
C ASP A 176 -32.74 3.79 25.61
N PHE A 177 -32.22 3.62 24.38
CA PHE A 177 -30.79 3.43 24.09
C PHE A 177 -30.11 4.65 23.44
N ASP A 178 -30.80 5.79 23.40
CA ASP A 178 -30.28 7.06 22.87
C ASP A 178 -29.66 6.88 21.47
N LEU A 179 -30.45 6.33 20.54
CA LEU A 179 -30.05 6.07 19.16
C LEU A 179 -30.52 7.18 18.22
N VAL A 180 -29.85 7.33 17.08
CA VAL A 180 -30.27 8.18 15.97
C VAL A 180 -30.27 7.39 14.67
N ASP A 181 -31.24 7.68 13.80
CA ASP A 181 -31.23 7.22 12.40
C ASP A 181 -30.12 7.98 11.65
N ALA A 182 -29.08 7.26 11.26
CA ALA A 182 -27.87 7.81 10.64
C ALA A 182 -28.16 8.65 9.40
N PHE A 183 -29.09 8.21 8.55
CA PHE A 183 -29.46 8.94 7.34
C PHE A 183 -30.24 10.20 7.69
N ARG A 184 -31.20 10.12 8.60
CA ARG A 184 -32.04 11.27 8.97
C ARG A 184 -31.29 12.35 9.73
N TYR A 185 -30.28 11.95 10.51
CA TYR A 185 -29.38 12.90 11.15
C TYR A 185 -28.65 13.77 10.12
N LEU A 186 -28.16 13.18 9.01
CA LEU A 186 -27.48 13.89 7.92
C LEU A 186 -28.42 14.58 6.93
N HIS A 187 -29.60 14.00 6.71
CA HIS A 187 -30.54 14.41 5.69
C HIS A 187 -31.97 14.46 6.25
N PRO A 188 -32.29 15.41 7.15
CA PRO A 188 -33.55 15.39 7.90
C PRO A 188 -34.79 15.30 7.02
N LYS A 189 -34.83 16.07 5.92
CA LYS A 189 -36.02 16.22 5.05
C LYS A 189 -35.91 15.52 3.69
N LYS A 190 -34.82 14.79 3.41
CA LYS A 190 -34.59 14.21 2.07
C LYS A 190 -35.46 12.99 1.85
N ILE A 191 -36.28 12.97 0.80
CA ILE A 191 -37.03 11.76 0.43
C ILE A 191 -36.07 10.78 -0.25
N ILE A 192 -36.08 9.53 0.21
CA ILE A 192 -35.28 8.45 -0.39
C ILE A 192 -35.95 7.10 -0.12
N THR A 193 -35.68 6.13 -0.98
CA THR A 193 -36.11 4.73 -0.83
C THR A 193 -34.90 3.82 -0.96
N THR A 194 -34.95 2.65 -0.32
CA THR A 194 -33.88 1.64 -0.36
C THR A 194 -34.36 0.33 -0.96
N TRP A 195 -35.68 0.09 -0.92
CA TRP A 195 -36.35 -1.03 -1.56
C TRP A 195 -37.29 -0.54 -2.67
N ARG A 196 -37.39 -1.31 -3.75
CA ARG A 196 -38.24 -1.02 -4.91
C ARG A 196 -39.20 -2.17 -5.20
N GLY A 197 -40.49 -1.94 -4.94
CA GLY A 197 -41.57 -2.81 -5.37
C GLY A 197 -42.23 -2.34 -6.68
N PRO A 198 -43.14 -3.14 -7.25
CA PRO A 198 -43.80 -2.84 -8.53
C PRO A 198 -44.56 -1.50 -8.54
N ASN A 199 -45.24 -1.17 -7.43
CA ASN A 199 -46.12 0.00 -7.31
C ASN A 199 -45.77 0.91 -6.11
N VAL A 200 -44.80 0.50 -5.28
CA VAL A 200 -44.43 1.18 -4.03
C VAL A 200 -42.93 1.06 -3.86
N SER A 201 -42.26 2.15 -3.48
CA SER A 201 -40.86 2.13 -3.06
C SER A 201 -40.75 2.69 -1.64
N THR A 202 -39.92 2.07 -0.80
CA THR A 202 -39.83 2.41 0.64
C THR A 202 -38.39 2.44 1.14
N ARG A 203 -38.12 3.23 2.18
CA ARG A 203 -36.88 3.13 2.98
C ARG A 203 -37.13 2.25 4.19
N ILE A 204 -36.70 1.00 4.09
CA ILE A 204 -36.82 -0.02 5.13
C ILE A 204 -35.46 -0.50 5.63
N ASP A 205 -34.41 -0.29 4.84
CA ASP A 205 -33.03 -0.52 5.21
C ASP A 205 -32.48 0.69 5.98
N ARG A 206 -31.95 0.48 7.19
CA ARG A 206 -31.55 1.58 8.08
C ARG A 206 -30.28 1.28 8.86
N PHE A 207 -29.62 2.35 9.30
CA PHE A 207 -28.60 2.34 10.35
C PHE A 207 -29.11 3.18 11.52
N TYR A 208 -29.20 2.58 12.70
CA TYR A 208 -29.38 3.29 13.96
C TYR A 208 -28.11 3.17 14.78
N ILE A 209 -27.61 4.30 15.26
CA ILE A 209 -26.35 4.39 16.00
C ILE A 209 -26.52 5.21 17.26
N SER A 210 -25.71 4.97 18.29
CA SER A 210 -25.76 5.78 19.51
C SER A 210 -25.48 7.27 19.25
N SER A 211 -26.36 8.15 19.75
CA SER A 211 -26.38 9.58 19.48
C SER A 211 -25.08 10.29 19.89
N ARG A 212 -24.50 9.88 21.02
CA ARG A 212 -23.23 10.38 21.56
C ARG A 212 -22.04 10.23 20.61
N PHE A 213 -22.19 9.47 19.53
CA PHE A 213 -21.17 9.28 18.50
C PHE A 213 -21.68 9.64 17.10
N ALA A 214 -22.90 10.14 16.94
CA ALA A 214 -23.47 10.54 15.66
C ALA A 214 -22.61 11.58 14.94
N SER A 215 -22.10 12.56 15.67
CA SER A 215 -21.15 13.57 15.19
C SER A 215 -19.83 12.98 14.68
N ARG A 216 -19.39 11.82 15.22
CA ARG A 216 -18.17 11.09 14.83
C ARG A 216 -18.41 10.12 13.66
N CYS A 217 -19.63 9.61 13.54
CA CYS A 217 -19.99 8.54 12.61
C CYS A 217 -20.57 9.02 11.28
N LEU A 218 -21.00 10.27 11.20
CA LEU A 218 -21.93 10.73 10.16
C LEU A 218 -21.44 11.98 9.45
N LYS A 219 -20.24 11.94 8.83
CA LYS A 219 -19.90 12.93 7.79
C LYS A 219 -20.47 12.54 6.42
N ILE A 220 -20.71 11.24 6.19
CA ILE A 220 -21.11 10.70 4.88
C ILE A 220 -22.02 9.48 5.09
N HIS A 221 -23.24 9.53 4.54
CA HIS A 221 -24.10 8.37 4.30
C HIS A 221 -24.26 8.18 2.80
N ASN A 222 -24.09 6.95 2.32
CA ASN A 222 -24.22 6.64 0.90
C ASN A 222 -25.30 5.58 0.68
N VAL A 223 -26.03 5.74 -0.41
CA VAL A 223 -26.89 4.70 -0.96
C VAL A 223 -26.33 4.35 -2.34
N TRP A 224 -25.98 3.10 -2.57
CA TRP A 224 -25.49 2.63 -3.86
C TRP A 224 -26.49 1.65 -4.46
N PRO A 225 -26.94 1.89 -5.71
CA PRO A 225 -27.82 0.95 -6.38
C PRO A 225 -27.25 -0.46 -6.43
N CYS A 226 -28.09 -1.45 -6.14
CA CYS A 226 -27.79 -2.86 -6.35
C CYS A 226 -28.55 -3.37 -7.58
N HIS A 227 -27.90 -4.17 -8.41
CA HIS A 227 -28.46 -4.59 -9.71
C HIS A 227 -29.07 -5.99 -9.66
N PHE A 228 -28.82 -6.76 -8.60
CA PHE A 228 -29.32 -8.13 -8.45
C PHE A 228 -30.31 -8.29 -7.31
N SER A 229 -30.46 -7.27 -6.47
CA SER A 229 -31.45 -7.19 -5.41
C SER A 229 -32.39 -6.02 -5.72
N ASP A 230 -33.62 -6.11 -5.24
CA ASP A 230 -34.56 -4.98 -5.21
C ASP A 230 -34.25 -3.99 -4.07
N HIS A 231 -33.28 -4.34 -3.21
CA HIS A 231 -32.68 -3.46 -2.21
C HIS A 231 -31.36 -2.85 -2.69
N ASP A 232 -31.13 -1.58 -2.34
CA ASP A 232 -29.86 -0.88 -2.53
C ASP A 232 -28.92 -1.10 -1.34
N PHE A 233 -27.61 -1.00 -1.59
CA PHE A 233 -26.65 -0.92 -0.49
C PHE A 233 -26.82 0.40 0.25
N ILE A 234 -26.86 0.35 1.57
CA ILE A 234 -26.75 1.52 2.43
C ILE A 234 -25.44 1.48 3.20
N GLY A 235 -24.82 2.62 3.49
CA GLY A 235 -23.59 2.62 4.26
C GLY A 235 -23.25 3.93 4.95
N ILE A 236 -22.50 3.79 6.03
CA ILE A 236 -21.98 4.87 6.87
C ILE A 236 -20.45 4.79 6.96
N ASN A 237 -19.82 5.92 7.21
CA ASN A 237 -18.38 6.06 7.35
C ASN A 237 -18.04 6.57 8.75
N VAL A 238 -17.52 5.70 9.61
CA VAL A 238 -17.23 6.04 11.01
C VAL A 238 -15.81 6.54 11.17
N ILE A 239 -15.62 7.73 11.73
CA ILE A 239 -14.29 8.21 12.13
C ILE A 239 -13.92 7.52 13.44
N LEU A 240 -12.79 6.84 13.46
CA LEU A 240 -12.23 6.22 14.63
C LEU A 240 -11.11 7.12 15.18
N ASP A 241 -11.37 7.89 16.24
CA ASP A 241 -10.27 8.52 16.96
C ASP A 241 -9.41 7.39 17.52
N ASN A 242 -8.10 7.43 17.24
CA ASN A 242 -7.09 6.40 17.51
C ASN A 242 -7.04 5.18 16.57
N ALA A 243 -7.84 5.10 15.49
CA ALA A 243 -7.50 4.14 14.45
C ALA A 243 -6.24 4.58 13.72
N ARG A 244 -5.23 3.70 13.74
CA ARG A 244 -3.98 3.87 12.99
C ARG A 244 -4.29 4.30 11.56
N SER A 245 -4.04 5.56 11.24
CA SER A 245 -4.16 6.06 9.89
C SER A 245 -3.03 5.43 9.06
N ILE A 246 -3.33 4.96 7.85
CA ILE A 246 -2.28 4.68 6.88
C ILE A 246 -2.23 5.91 6.01
N GLY A 247 -1.07 6.57 5.95
CA GLY A 247 -0.87 7.73 5.11
C GLY A 247 -1.04 7.37 3.63
N PRO A 248 -1.26 8.37 2.75
CA PRO A 248 -1.52 8.13 1.34
C PRO A 248 -0.33 7.48 0.60
N GLY A 249 0.82 7.36 1.27
CA GLY A 249 2.09 7.05 0.62
C GLY A 249 2.51 8.20 -0.28
N TYR A 250 3.42 7.92 -1.20
CA TYR A 250 3.83 8.85 -2.24
C TYR A 250 3.52 8.26 -3.62
N TRP A 251 3.36 9.16 -4.59
CA TRP A 251 3.04 8.77 -5.96
C TRP A 251 4.17 7.93 -6.58
N LYS A 252 3.80 6.93 -7.36
CA LYS A 252 4.71 6.08 -8.13
C LYS A 252 4.16 5.93 -9.53
N PHE A 253 5.03 6.04 -10.52
CA PHE A 253 4.70 5.79 -11.91
C PHE A 253 4.21 4.34 -12.07
N ASN A 254 3.11 4.16 -12.80
CA ASN A 254 2.59 2.83 -13.10
C ASN A 254 3.21 2.32 -14.40
N ASN A 255 4.19 1.43 -14.29
CA ASN A 255 4.92 0.88 -15.45
C ASN A 255 3.99 0.24 -16.50
N SER A 256 2.81 -0.27 -16.11
CA SER A 256 1.87 -0.89 -17.06
C SER A 256 1.30 0.08 -18.11
N ILE A 257 1.55 1.39 -17.97
CA ILE A 257 1.13 2.39 -18.96
C ILE A 257 2.11 2.50 -20.13
N LEU A 258 3.35 2.02 -19.98
CA LEU A 258 4.34 2.03 -21.06
C LEU A 258 3.95 1.06 -22.20
N ASP A 259 3.12 0.08 -21.91
CA ASP A 259 2.54 -0.83 -22.91
C ASP A 259 1.40 -0.17 -23.72
N ASP A 260 0.99 1.05 -23.38
CA ASP A 260 -0.08 1.78 -24.05
C ASP A 260 0.48 2.70 -25.15
N GLY A 261 0.34 2.27 -26.41
CA GLY A 261 0.79 3.05 -27.57
C GLY A 261 0.22 4.47 -27.64
N SER A 262 -1.02 4.69 -27.17
CA SER A 262 -1.62 6.04 -27.14
C SER A 262 -0.94 6.93 -26.10
N TYR A 263 -0.61 6.38 -24.92
CA TYR A 263 0.16 7.11 -23.92
C TYR A 263 1.52 7.52 -24.47
N ASN A 264 2.21 6.60 -25.14
CA ASN A 264 3.56 6.84 -25.65
C ASN A 264 3.59 7.92 -26.74
N LEU A 265 2.59 7.94 -27.63
CA LEU A 265 2.46 8.99 -28.64
C LEU A 265 2.14 10.35 -28.00
N GLU A 266 1.12 10.41 -27.14
CA GLU A 266 0.74 11.65 -26.45
C GLU A 266 1.89 12.19 -25.59
N PHE A 267 2.63 11.30 -24.89
CA PHE A 267 3.77 11.68 -24.05
C PHE A 267 4.92 12.25 -24.88
N ARG A 268 5.21 11.70 -26.06
CA ARG A 268 6.25 12.22 -26.96
C ARG A 268 5.91 13.62 -27.48
N CYS A 269 4.66 13.87 -27.87
CA CYS A 269 4.21 15.21 -28.25
C CYS A 269 4.31 16.19 -27.08
N PHE A 270 3.81 15.80 -25.90
CA PHE A 270 3.93 16.59 -24.69
C PHE A 270 5.40 16.92 -24.36
N TRP A 271 6.31 15.95 -24.48
CA TRP A 271 7.73 16.15 -24.21
C TRP A 271 8.37 17.14 -25.19
N GLN A 272 8.05 17.04 -26.49
CA GLN A 272 8.54 17.96 -27.51
C GLN A 272 8.13 19.40 -27.20
N GLU A 273 6.87 19.63 -26.81
CA GLU A 273 6.40 20.95 -26.40
C GLU A 273 7.10 21.44 -25.12
N LEU A 274 7.28 20.54 -24.14
CA LEU A 274 7.87 20.87 -22.84
C LEU A 274 9.35 21.29 -22.94
N ILE A 275 10.11 20.69 -23.86
CA ILE A 275 11.55 20.97 -24.04
C ILE A 275 11.82 22.10 -25.04
N LEU A 276 10.86 22.45 -25.89
CA LEU A 276 11.04 23.44 -26.96
C LEU A 276 11.49 24.79 -26.40
N ASN A 277 12.62 25.30 -26.90
CA ASN A 277 13.25 26.58 -26.51
C ASN A 277 13.58 26.69 -25.01
N GLN A 278 13.75 25.57 -24.31
CA GLN A 278 14.13 25.57 -22.90
C GLN A 278 15.63 25.39 -22.73
N ASN A 279 16.19 26.09 -21.74
CA ASN A 279 17.55 25.85 -21.27
C ASN A 279 17.52 24.75 -20.19
N ILE A 280 18.37 23.73 -20.32
CA ILE A 280 18.40 22.60 -19.40
C ILE A 280 19.12 23.03 -18.11
N THR A 281 18.34 23.53 -17.16
CA THR A 281 18.80 23.90 -15.82
C THR A 281 18.28 22.92 -14.77
N HIS A 282 18.86 22.94 -13.57
CA HIS A 282 18.35 22.14 -12.46
C HIS A 282 16.90 22.48 -12.11
N GLU A 283 16.54 23.77 -12.12
CA GLU A 283 15.17 24.23 -11.83
C GLU A 283 14.18 23.76 -12.90
N TRP A 284 14.57 23.88 -14.17
CA TRP A 284 13.76 23.39 -15.27
C TRP A 284 13.56 21.87 -15.18
N TRP A 285 14.58 21.09 -14.83
CA TRP A 285 14.45 19.64 -14.70
C TRP A 285 13.48 19.24 -13.57
N GLU A 286 13.49 19.95 -12.45
CA GLU A 286 12.52 19.74 -11.36
C GLU A 286 11.09 20.08 -11.80
N HIS A 287 10.92 21.18 -12.53
CA HIS A 287 9.63 21.54 -13.13
C HIS A 287 9.17 20.48 -14.14
N ALA A 288 10.05 20.00 -15.02
CA ALA A 288 9.75 18.99 -16.03
C ALA A 288 9.25 17.69 -15.39
N LYS A 289 9.90 17.22 -14.31
CA LYS A 289 9.44 16.03 -13.54
C LYS A 289 8.04 16.22 -12.94
N LEU A 290 7.72 17.43 -12.47
CA LEU A 290 6.38 17.74 -11.96
C LEU A 290 5.32 17.73 -13.07
N GLU A 291 5.63 18.29 -14.24
CA GLU A 291 4.73 18.28 -15.40
C GLU A 291 4.53 16.86 -15.95
N ILE A 292 5.59 16.05 -16.04
CA ILE A 292 5.49 14.61 -16.37
C ILE A 292 4.49 13.92 -15.42
N LYS A 293 4.63 14.13 -14.11
CA LYS A 293 3.72 13.54 -13.12
C LYS A 293 2.28 14.00 -13.32
N LYS A 294 2.05 15.30 -13.57
CA LYS A 294 0.70 15.86 -13.82
C LYS A 294 0.08 15.24 -15.08
N PHE A 295 0.84 15.20 -16.18
CA PHE A 295 0.45 14.61 -17.44
C PHE A 295 0.05 13.13 -17.26
N THR A 296 0.92 12.32 -16.66
CA THR A 296 0.66 10.89 -16.42
C THR A 296 -0.58 10.68 -15.54
N LEU A 297 -0.76 11.49 -14.50
CA LEU A 297 -1.95 11.42 -13.64
C LEU A 297 -3.23 11.77 -14.39
N ALA A 298 -3.22 12.81 -15.23
CA ALA A 298 -4.36 13.21 -16.05
C ALA A 298 -4.74 12.10 -17.05
N TYR A 299 -3.76 11.53 -17.74
CA TYR A 299 -3.96 10.40 -18.65
C TYR A 299 -4.56 9.19 -17.93
N CYS A 300 -3.94 8.77 -16.81
CA CYS A 300 -4.42 7.64 -16.01
C CYS A 300 -5.87 7.83 -15.54
N LYS A 301 -6.22 9.04 -15.08
CA LYS A 301 -7.59 9.38 -14.65
C LYS A 301 -8.58 9.28 -15.80
N ARG A 302 -8.26 9.84 -16.97
CA ARG A 302 -9.10 9.75 -18.17
C ARG A 302 -9.31 8.29 -18.60
N LYS A 303 -8.23 7.51 -18.70
CA LYS A 303 -8.28 6.08 -19.05
C LYS A 303 -9.11 5.27 -18.04
N SER A 304 -8.91 5.52 -16.74
CA SER A 304 -9.70 4.87 -15.68
C SER A 304 -11.20 5.23 -15.78
N LYS A 305 -11.55 6.49 -16.07
CA LYS A 305 -12.94 6.92 -16.27
C LYS A 305 -13.58 6.20 -17.46
N ILE A 306 -12.88 6.09 -18.59
CA ILE A 306 -13.35 5.36 -19.79
C ILE A 306 -13.54 3.87 -19.47
N LYS A 307 -12.53 3.23 -18.85
CA LYS A 307 -12.59 1.82 -18.44
C LYS A 307 -13.78 1.56 -17.51
N ASN A 308 -13.99 2.39 -16.50
CA ASN A 308 -15.09 2.26 -15.54
C ASN A 308 -16.46 2.55 -16.17
N SER A 309 -16.55 3.43 -17.17
CA SER A 309 -17.78 3.63 -17.94
C SER A 309 -18.10 2.37 -18.75
N ARG A 310 -17.13 1.86 -19.52
CA ARG A 310 -17.29 0.66 -20.33
C ARG A 310 -17.69 -0.55 -19.49
N LYS A 311 -17.04 -0.75 -18.33
CA LYS A 311 -17.38 -1.82 -17.39
C LYS A 311 -18.84 -1.72 -16.92
N ARG A 312 -19.29 -0.53 -16.53
CA ARG A 312 -20.69 -0.29 -16.12
C ARG A 312 -21.67 -0.57 -17.26
N ASP A 313 -21.37 -0.14 -18.48
CA ASP A 313 -22.24 -0.39 -19.64
C ASP A 313 -22.33 -1.88 -19.99
N LEU A 314 -21.21 -2.61 -19.92
CA LEU A 314 -21.19 -4.06 -20.11
C LEU A 314 -21.95 -4.80 -19.01
N GLU A 315 -21.81 -4.41 -17.74
CA GLU A 315 -22.55 -5.00 -16.63
C GLU A 315 -24.06 -4.74 -16.75
N ARG A 316 -24.46 -3.55 -17.22
CA ARG A 316 -25.86 -3.23 -17.55
C ARG A 316 -26.39 -4.13 -18.66
N ARG A 317 -25.73 -4.16 -19.82
CA ARG A 317 -26.14 -4.99 -20.98
C ARG A 317 -26.16 -6.48 -20.66
N TYR A 318 -25.19 -6.96 -19.87
CA TYR A 318 -25.17 -8.34 -19.41
C TYR A 318 -26.45 -8.70 -18.65
N THR A 319 -26.88 -7.80 -17.75
CA THR A 319 -28.06 -8.02 -16.92
C THR A 319 -29.34 -7.99 -17.77
N GLU A 320 -29.46 -7.00 -18.67
CA GLU A 320 -30.57 -6.89 -19.62
C GLU A 320 -30.72 -8.15 -20.48
N LEU A 321 -29.61 -8.65 -21.05
CA LEU A 321 -29.63 -9.84 -21.92
C LEU A 321 -29.89 -11.13 -21.14
N VAL A 322 -29.39 -11.27 -19.91
CA VAL A 322 -29.70 -12.44 -19.06
C VAL A 322 -31.18 -12.47 -18.68
N LEU A 323 -31.80 -11.31 -18.42
CA LEU A 323 -33.24 -11.22 -18.17
C LEU A 323 -34.05 -11.51 -19.43
N ALA A 324 -33.61 -11.01 -20.59
CA ALA A 324 -34.26 -11.30 -21.87
C ALA A 324 -34.15 -12.79 -22.26
N GLU A 325 -33.00 -13.42 -22.06
CA GLU A 325 -32.78 -14.86 -22.26
C GLU A 325 -33.63 -15.74 -21.33
N TYR A 326 -33.87 -15.29 -20.09
CA TYR A 326 -34.75 -15.98 -19.17
C TYR A 326 -36.21 -15.99 -19.65
N ASN A 327 -36.64 -14.91 -20.31
CA ASN A 327 -38.00 -14.73 -20.83
C ASN A 327 -38.18 -15.36 -22.24
N ASN A 328 -37.16 -15.29 -23.10
CA ASN A 328 -37.17 -15.78 -24.48
C ASN A 328 -35.95 -16.68 -24.72
N ARG A 329 -36.05 -17.96 -24.30
CA ARG A 329 -34.94 -18.92 -24.35
C ARG A 329 -34.32 -19.02 -25.76
N GLY A 330 -33.03 -18.69 -25.89
CA GLY A 330 -32.19 -19.05 -27.05
C GLY A 330 -31.59 -17.89 -27.85
N ASP A 331 -32.07 -16.64 -27.72
CA ASP A 331 -31.72 -15.55 -28.65
C ASP A 331 -30.49 -14.72 -28.25
N TYR A 332 -30.06 -14.77 -26.98
CA TYR A 332 -29.07 -13.84 -26.44
C TYR A 332 -27.82 -14.51 -25.85
N LEU A 333 -27.74 -15.84 -25.88
CA LEU A 333 -26.66 -16.62 -25.25
C LEU A 333 -25.25 -16.24 -25.77
N ASP A 334 -25.09 -16.01 -27.07
CA ASP A 334 -23.81 -15.60 -27.66
C ASP A 334 -23.39 -14.20 -27.22
N GLN A 335 -24.34 -13.26 -27.15
CA GLN A 335 -24.10 -11.90 -26.69
C GLN A 335 -23.72 -11.89 -25.19
N ILE A 336 -24.40 -12.71 -24.39
CA ILE A 336 -24.09 -12.92 -22.96
C ILE A 336 -22.66 -13.47 -22.81
N ASN A 337 -22.27 -14.47 -23.60
CA ASN A 337 -20.94 -15.07 -23.53
C ASN A 337 -19.84 -14.09 -24.00
N SER A 338 -20.11 -13.29 -25.02
CA SER A 338 -19.21 -12.23 -25.48
C SER A 338 -18.97 -11.18 -24.38
N ILE A 339 -20.04 -10.69 -23.74
CA ILE A 339 -19.94 -9.73 -22.64
C ILE A 339 -19.22 -10.34 -21.42
N LYS A 340 -19.48 -11.62 -21.08
CA LYS A 340 -18.73 -12.32 -20.02
C LYS A 340 -17.24 -12.35 -20.31
N LYS A 341 -16.85 -12.61 -21.56
CA LYS A 341 -15.44 -12.63 -21.99
C LYS A 341 -14.80 -11.26 -21.82
N GLU A 342 -15.48 -10.19 -22.24
CA GLU A 342 -14.99 -8.81 -22.09
C GLU A 342 -14.88 -8.39 -20.61
N LEU A 343 -15.90 -8.69 -19.78
CA LEU A 343 -15.86 -8.44 -18.34
C LEU A 343 -14.75 -9.23 -17.64
N SER A 344 -14.53 -10.49 -18.03
CA SER A 344 -13.44 -11.30 -17.50
C SER A 344 -12.07 -10.75 -17.89
N ALA A 345 -11.91 -10.22 -19.11
CA ALA A 345 -10.67 -9.58 -19.54
C ALA A 345 -10.40 -8.30 -18.74
N LEU A 346 -11.42 -7.49 -18.47
CA LEU A 346 -11.31 -6.29 -17.63
C LEU A 346 -10.93 -6.62 -16.18
N ALA A 347 -11.49 -7.71 -15.62
CA ALA A 347 -11.16 -8.19 -14.28
C ALA A 347 -9.74 -8.77 -14.20
N LEU A 348 -9.30 -9.56 -15.18
CA LEU A 348 -7.93 -10.07 -15.26
C LEU A 348 -6.90 -8.93 -15.33
N ALA A 349 -7.21 -7.83 -16.02
CA ALA A 349 -6.37 -6.65 -16.05
C ALA A 349 -6.29 -5.94 -14.68
N ASP A 350 -7.37 -5.92 -13.88
CA ASP A 350 -7.34 -5.41 -12.50
C ASP A 350 -6.51 -6.31 -11.58
N ASP A 351 -6.65 -7.63 -11.73
CA ASP A 351 -5.96 -8.66 -10.94
C ASP A 351 -4.44 -8.67 -11.18
N ARG A 352 -3.98 -8.44 -12.42
CA ARG A 352 -2.54 -8.26 -12.74
C ARG A 352 -1.93 -7.09 -11.95
N GLY A 353 -2.69 -6.03 -11.68
CA GLY A 353 -2.25 -4.91 -10.86
C GLY A 353 -1.94 -5.32 -9.40
N CYS A 354 -2.68 -6.28 -8.85
CA CYS A 354 -2.40 -6.86 -7.52
C CYS A 354 -1.12 -7.71 -7.55
N LEU A 355 -0.92 -8.51 -8.61
CA LEU A 355 0.27 -9.34 -8.78
C LEU A 355 1.56 -8.49 -8.77
N ILE A 356 1.60 -7.38 -9.51
CA ILE A 356 2.75 -6.45 -9.53
C ILE A 356 3.05 -5.89 -8.13
N ARG A 357 2.02 -5.53 -7.35
CA ARG A 357 2.19 -5.04 -5.97
C ARG A 357 2.71 -6.11 -5.01
N SER A 358 2.46 -7.39 -5.30
CA SER A 358 2.93 -8.52 -4.49
C SER A 358 4.44 -8.78 -4.61
N LYS A 359 5.12 -8.27 -5.66
CA LYS A 359 6.56 -8.47 -5.99
C LYS A 359 7.04 -9.92 -5.78
N SER A 360 6.40 -10.89 -6.41
CA SER A 360 6.84 -12.29 -6.45
C SER A 360 7.74 -12.56 -7.65
N ASP A 361 8.84 -13.28 -7.43
CA ASP A 361 9.83 -13.60 -8.48
C ASP A 361 9.37 -14.67 -9.51
N TYR A 362 8.17 -15.24 -9.34
CA TYR A 362 7.55 -16.15 -10.30
C TYR A 362 6.71 -15.36 -11.29
N LEU A 363 7.34 -14.97 -12.41
CA LEU A 363 6.68 -14.47 -13.61
C LEU A 363 6.65 -15.58 -14.66
N ASP A 364 5.71 -16.52 -14.53
CA ASP A 364 5.14 -17.13 -15.73
C ASP A 364 3.92 -16.29 -16.12
N ASN A 365 4.05 -15.58 -17.25
CA ASN A 365 3.14 -14.55 -17.75
C ASN A 365 1.69 -15.02 -18.04
N ASN A 366 1.33 -16.25 -17.68
CA ASN A 366 0.06 -16.90 -17.99
C ASN A 366 -0.73 -17.44 -16.77
N GLU A 367 -0.22 -17.36 -15.53
CA GLU A 367 -0.97 -17.82 -14.36
C GLU A 367 -1.86 -16.73 -13.75
N LYS A 368 -3.10 -17.10 -13.39
CA LYS A 368 -4.02 -16.22 -12.65
C LYS A 368 -3.51 -16.04 -11.22
N PRO A 369 -3.63 -14.85 -10.60
CA PRO A 369 -3.22 -14.66 -9.22
C PRO A 369 -4.00 -15.61 -8.29
N THR A 370 -3.27 -16.55 -7.70
CA THR A 370 -3.76 -17.51 -6.71
C THR A 370 -3.88 -16.88 -5.32
N LYS A 371 -4.63 -17.55 -4.43
CA LYS A 371 -4.76 -17.20 -3.00
C LYS A 371 -3.40 -16.93 -2.33
N TYR A 372 -2.36 -17.68 -2.72
CA TYR A 372 -1.00 -17.50 -2.24
C TYR A 372 -0.42 -16.10 -2.51
N PHE A 373 -0.63 -15.54 -3.71
CA PHE A 373 -0.11 -14.20 -4.05
C PHE A 373 -0.81 -13.09 -3.27
N LEU A 374 -2.13 -13.20 -3.07
CA LEU A 374 -2.92 -12.26 -2.28
C LEU A 374 -2.55 -12.32 -0.79
N GLU A 375 -2.28 -13.51 -0.24
CA GLU A 375 -1.80 -13.69 1.13
C GLU A 375 -0.39 -13.11 1.33
N LYS A 376 0.49 -13.22 0.32
CA LYS A 376 1.84 -12.62 0.35
C LYS A 376 1.80 -11.08 0.29
N GLU A 377 0.92 -10.50 -0.51
CA GLU A 377 0.66 -9.04 -0.55
C GLU A 377 0.13 -8.56 0.81
N THR A 378 -0.85 -9.27 1.37
CA THR A 378 -1.44 -8.98 2.68
C THR A 378 -0.41 -9.08 3.81
N LYS A 379 0.42 -10.13 3.83
CA LYS A 379 1.51 -10.31 4.79
C LYS A 379 2.54 -9.19 4.67
N ARG A 380 2.99 -8.84 3.46
CA ARG A 380 3.93 -7.72 3.23
C ARG A 380 3.35 -6.36 3.63
N GLY A 381 2.05 -6.16 3.45
CA GLY A 381 1.32 -4.98 3.94
C GLY A 381 1.40 -4.89 5.46
N LYS A 382 1.10 -6.00 6.16
CA LYS A 382 1.18 -6.10 7.63
C LYS A 382 2.61 -5.90 8.15
N ASP A 383 3.60 -6.49 7.47
CA ASP A 383 5.01 -6.47 7.88
C ASP A 383 5.69 -5.09 7.81
N LYS A 384 5.10 -4.15 7.07
CA LYS A 384 5.57 -2.76 6.95
C LYS A 384 4.89 -1.80 7.92
N ILE A 385 3.85 -2.26 8.62
CA ILE A 385 3.13 -1.43 9.58
C ILE A 385 3.89 -1.43 10.89
N ILE A 386 4.31 -0.24 11.32
CA ILE A 386 4.86 -0.01 12.64
C ILE A 386 3.69 0.21 13.59
N THR A 387 3.50 -0.74 14.51
CA THR A 387 2.35 -0.77 15.42
C THR A 387 2.57 0.07 16.67
N GLN A 388 3.80 0.05 17.18
CA GLN A 388 4.24 0.77 18.37
C GLN A 388 5.75 1.01 18.32
N LEU A 389 6.21 2.07 18.98
CA LEU A 389 7.63 2.35 19.19
C LEU A 389 7.86 2.89 20.59
N GLN A 390 9.02 2.57 21.15
CA GLN A 390 9.53 3.15 22.39
C GLN A 390 10.38 4.39 22.11
N ASP A 391 10.20 5.43 22.92
CA ASP A 391 11.11 6.58 22.96
C ASP A 391 12.37 6.29 23.80
N LEU A 392 13.18 7.32 24.04
CA LEU A 392 14.42 7.21 24.83
C LEU A 392 14.16 6.93 26.32
N ASP A 393 12.98 7.29 26.82
CA ASP A 393 12.54 7.07 28.21
C ASP A 393 11.82 5.71 28.38
N ASN A 394 11.85 4.86 27.35
CA ASN A 394 11.16 3.57 27.26
C ASN A 394 9.62 3.64 27.31
N ILE A 395 9.04 4.82 27.05
CA ILE A 395 7.59 4.99 26.93
C ILE A 395 7.14 4.53 25.56
N THR A 396 6.08 3.72 25.50
CA THR A 396 5.58 3.12 24.26
C THR A 396 4.41 3.92 23.71
N TYR A 397 4.51 4.30 22.43
CA TYR A 397 3.49 5.06 21.71
C TYR A 397 2.94 4.25 20.54
N SER A 398 1.72 4.57 20.13
CA SER A 398 1.07 3.94 18.97
C SER A 398 0.46 4.93 17.98
N GLU A 399 0.42 6.23 18.32
CA GLU A 399 -0.07 7.27 17.40
C GLU A 399 0.96 7.60 16.33
N ASN A 400 0.54 7.63 15.05
CA ASN A 400 1.44 7.90 13.93
C ASN A 400 2.29 9.18 14.05
N PRO A 401 1.79 10.33 14.54
CA PRO A 401 2.63 11.51 14.71
C PRO A 401 3.83 11.23 15.60
N LYS A 402 3.62 10.54 16.74
CA LYS A 402 4.70 10.21 17.66
C LYS A 402 5.62 9.10 17.14
N LEU A 403 5.06 8.09 16.45
CA LEU A 403 5.87 7.08 15.76
C LEU A 403 6.80 7.71 14.71
N LEU A 404 6.29 8.68 13.96
CA LEU A 404 7.02 9.40 12.92
C LEU A 404 8.13 10.29 13.53
N GLU A 405 7.83 10.96 14.64
CA GLU A 405 8.79 11.75 15.42
C GLU A 405 9.93 10.88 15.98
N ILE A 406 9.60 9.78 16.66
CA ILE A 406 10.58 8.82 17.21
C ILE A 406 11.50 8.30 16.09
N ALA A 407 10.91 7.86 14.98
CA ALA A 407 11.68 7.34 13.86
C ALA A 407 12.58 8.41 13.23
N ARG A 408 12.07 9.63 13.03
CA ARG A 408 12.83 10.77 12.51
C ARG A 408 14.02 11.07 13.41
N ASN A 409 13.80 11.27 14.70
CA ASN A 409 14.85 11.67 15.65
C ASN A 409 15.93 10.58 15.76
N PHE A 410 15.56 9.30 15.77
CA PHE A 410 16.51 8.20 15.77
C PHE A 410 17.44 8.19 14.55
N TYR A 411 16.90 8.42 13.34
CA TYR A 411 17.72 8.44 12.12
C TYR A 411 18.46 9.76 11.90
N LEU A 412 17.93 10.88 12.39
CA LEU A 412 18.64 12.15 12.45
C LEU A 412 19.90 12.01 13.29
N ASP A 413 19.78 11.50 14.51
CA ASP A 413 20.94 11.23 15.38
C ASP A 413 21.93 10.25 14.73
N LEU A 414 21.42 9.14 14.17
CA LEU A 414 22.27 8.16 13.49
C LEU A 414 23.06 8.75 12.30
N PHE A 415 22.50 9.71 11.56
CA PHE A 415 23.14 10.32 10.39
C PHE A 415 23.80 11.68 10.68
N THR A 416 23.82 12.09 11.95
CA THR A 416 24.56 13.27 12.39
C THR A 416 26.03 12.91 12.59
N ARG A 417 26.92 13.74 12.05
CA ARG A 417 28.37 13.58 12.16
C ARG A 417 28.79 13.58 13.63
N GLU A 418 29.64 12.63 14.00
CA GLU A 418 30.31 12.57 15.29
C GLU A 418 31.73 13.13 15.18
N THR A 419 32.33 13.46 16.33
CA THR A 419 33.74 13.86 16.40
C THR A 419 34.65 12.72 15.99
N ILE A 420 35.70 13.03 15.22
CA ILE A 420 36.65 12.05 14.70
C ILE A 420 38.05 12.42 15.17
N ASP A 421 38.79 11.39 15.57
CA ASP A 421 40.21 11.53 15.87
C ASP A 421 41.00 11.67 14.56
N ILE A 422 41.46 12.90 14.29
CA ILE A 422 42.19 13.24 13.07
C ILE A 422 43.57 12.56 13.04
N THR A 423 44.22 12.41 14.21
CA THR A 423 45.53 11.77 14.32
C THR A 423 45.42 10.32 13.91
N LEU A 424 44.46 9.60 14.49
CA LEU A 424 44.19 8.21 14.15
C LEU A 424 43.77 8.05 12.68
N CYS A 425 42.98 8.98 12.14
CA CYS A 425 42.66 8.98 10.71
C CYS A 425 43.91 9.11 9.83
N ASN A 426 44.83 10.00 10.17
CA ASN A 426 46.06 10.18 9.40
C ASN A 426 46.99 8.96 9.50
N GLU A 427 47.07 8.34 10.68
CA GLU A 427 47.79 7.07 10.90
C GLU A 427 47.21 5.96 10.02
N PHE A 428 45.88 5.78 10.02
CA PHE A 428 45.25 4.83 9.11
C PHE A 428 45.61 5.15 7.65
N LEU A 429 45.44 6.39 7.22
CA LEU A 429 45.64 6.79 5.83
C LEU A 429 47.10 6.73 5.31
N ALA A 430 48.09 6.47 6.17
CA ALA A 430 49.51 6.50 5.80
C ALA A 430 49.92 5.33 4.89
N ASP A 431 49.43 4.12 5.16
CA ASP A 431 49.88 2.87 4.52
C ASP A 431 48.92 2.36 3.42
N LEU A 432 48.10 3.25 2.85
CA LEU A 432 47.17 2.87 1.79
C LEU A 432 47.87 2.66 0.44
N PRO A 433 47.53 1.60 -0.33
CA PRO A 433 48.00 1.47 -1.70
C PRO A 433 47.45 2.61 -2.55
N GLY A 434 48.21 3.05 -3.55
CA GLY A 434 47.75 3.99 -4.56
C GLY A 434 47.49 3.27 -5.88
N LEU A 435 46.51 3.73 -6.65
CA LEU A 435 46.37 3.36 -8.06
C LEU A 435 47.53 3.93 -8.89
N ASP A 436 47.94 3.19 -9.91
CA ASP A 436 48.80 3.74 -10.96
C ASP A 436 48.09 4.88 -11.70
N ASN A 437 48.86 5.87 -12.18
CA ASN A 437 48.29 7.06 -12.80
C ASN A 437 47.41 6.75 -14.01
N ASP A 438 47.82 5.82 -14.88
CA ASP A 438 47.03 5.41 -16.05
C ASP A 438 45.69 4.77 -15.66
N VAL A 439 45.68 4.02 -14.54
CA VAL A 439 44.47 3.38 -14.00
C VAL A 439 43.56 4.44 -13.38
N SER A 440 44.13 5.41 -12.66
CA SER A 440 43.38 6.53 -12.08
C SER A 440 42.70 7.39 -13.15
N GLU A 441 43.42 7.71 -14.23
CA GLU A 441 42.92 8.51 -15.35
C GLU A 441 41.69 7.88 -16.02
N SER A 442 41.58 6.54 -16.01
CA SER A 442 40.42 5.83 -16.55
C SER A 442 39.09 6.14 -15.85
N CYS A 443 39.15 6.70 -14.63
CA CYS A 443 37.98 7.10 -13.85
C CYS A 443 37.57 8.57 -14.04
N GLU A 444 38.40 9.37 -14.71
CA GLU A 444 38.26 10.82 -14.83
C GLU A 444 37.27 11.26 -15.92
N GLY A 445 37.04 12.57 -16.02
CA GLY A 445 36.25 13.19 -17.09
C GLY A 445 34.73 13.27 -16.88
N TYR A 446 34.07 13.91 -17.83
CA TYR A 446 32.62 14.13 -17.88
C TYR A 446 31.83 12.84 -18.13
N ILE A 447 30.53 12.88 -17.84
CA ILE A 447 29.63 11.76 -18.11
C ILE A 447 29.18 11.78 -19.56
N THR A 448 29.17 10.61 -20.16
CA THR A 448 28.75 10.40 -21.55
C THR A 448 27.38 9.74 -21.65
N LEU A 449 26.74 9.88 -22.81
CA LEU A 449 25.47 9.21 -23.10
C LEU A 449 25.60 7.68 -23.01
N ASN A 450 26.71 7.13 -23.51
CA ASN A 450 26.98 5.69 -23.48
C ASN A 450 27.06 5.15 -22.04
N GLU A 451 27.66 5.90 -21.12
CA GLU A 451 27.70 5.51 -19.70
C GLU A 451 26.30 5.50 -19.06
N ILE A 452 25.46 6.48 -19.39
CA ILE A 452 24.06 6.53 -18.93
C ILE A 452 23.28 5.34 -19.47
N GLN A 453 23.38 5.04 -20.77
CA GLN A 453 22.71 3.92 -21.41
C GLN A 453 23.12 2.59 -20.76
N ASN A 454 24.43 2.35 -20.64
CA ASN A 454 24.97 1.15 -20.01
C ASN A 454 24.54 1.02 -18.54
N SER A 455 24.47 2.13 -17.82
CA SER A 455 24.04 2.14 -16.42
C SER A 455 22.56 1.79 -16.27
N LEU A 456 21.69 2.33 -17.11
CA LEU A 456 20.25 2.03 -17.11
C LEU A 456 19.94 0.58 -17.46
N ILE A 457 20.60 0.04 -18.50
CA ILE A 457 20.42 -1.35 -18.92
C ILE A 457 20.80 -2.31 -17.79
N ASN A 458 21.92 -2.05 -17.10
CA ASN A 458 22.45 -2.90 -16.04
C ASN A 458 21.87 -2.59 -14.64
N MET A 459 20.86 -1.75 -14.53
CA MET A 459 20.13 -1.54 -13.27
C MET A 459 19.05 -2.60 -13.07
N ASN A 460 18.92 -3.07 -11.83
CA ASN A 460 17.87 -4.00 -11.43
C ASN A 460 16.47 -3.42 -11.73
N SER A 461 15.60 -4.22 -12.36
CA SER A 461 14.19 -3.88 -12.59
C SER A 461 13.35 -3.92 -11.31
N ASP A 462 12.15 -3.34 -11.36
CA ASP A 462 11.09 -3.48 -10.36
C ASP A 462 11.44 -2.98 -8.94
N ARG A 463 12.42 -2.07 -8.89
CA ARG A 463 12.83 -1.36 -7.67
C ARG A 463 11.92 -0.15 -7.44
N SER A 464 11.67 0.16 -6.17
CA SER A 464 10.82 1.31 -5.84
C SER A 464 11.54 2.63 -6.09
N PRO A 465 10.86 3.62 -6.69
CA PRO A 465 11.43 4.93 -6.98
C PRO A 465 11.52 5.79 -5.71
N GLY A 466 12.25 6.90 -5.79
CA GLY A 466 12.35 7.89 -4.73
C GLY A 466 11.14 8.83 -4.67
N SER A 467 11.35 10.04 -4.16
CA SER A 467 10.30 11.03 -3.89
C SER A 467 9.54 11.51 -5.13
N ASP A 468 10.18 11.51 -6.31
CA ASP A 468 9.55 11.93 -7.56
C ASP A 468 8.57 10.89 -8.11
N GLY A 469 8.73 9.62 -7.73
CA GLY A 469 7.91 8.50 -8.18
C GLY A 469 8.25 7.94 -9.56
N LEU A 470 9.25 8.48 -10.28
CA LEU A 470 9.61 8.04 -11.63
C LEU A 470 10.44 6.75 -11.57
N SER A 471 10.07 5.76 -12.38
CA SER A 471 10.66 4.41 -12.33
C SER A 471 11.84 4.24 -13.30
N ARG A 472 12.66 3.21 -13.08
CA ARG A 472 13.75 2.85 -14.00
C ARG A 472 13.23 2.50 -15.38
N GLU A 473 12.09 1.82 -15.43
CA GLU A 473 11.44 1.41 -16.67
C GLU A 473 10.99 2.63 -17.49
N PHE A 474 10.51 3.69 -16.83
CA PHE A 474 10.16 4.94 -17.49
C PHE A 474 11.38 5.62 -18.14
N TYR A 475 12.49 5.74 -17.41
CA TYR A 475 13.74 6.32 -17.95
C TYR A 475 14.34 5.46 -19.07
N LEU A 476 14.28 4.13 -18.96
CA LEU A 476 14.77 3.25 -20.00
C LEU A 476 13.91 3.34 -21.28
N TYR A 477 12.59 3.39 -21.12
CA TYR A 477 11.66 3.41 -22.26
C TYR A 477 11.79 4.69 -23.09
N PHE A 478 12.00 5.83 -22.43
CA PHE A 478 12.20 7.14 -23.06
C PHE A 478 13.66 7.60 -23.01
N LEU A 479 14.61 6.66 -23.08
CA LEU A 479 16.04 6.95 -23.02
C LEU A 479 16.51 7.85 -24.17
N ASP A 480 15.88 7.73 -25.33
CA ASP A 480 16.11 8.60 -26.48
C ASP A 480 15.77 10.06 -26.18
N LEU A 481 14.77 10.30 -25.31
CA LEU A 481 14.34 11.63 -24.91
C LEU A 481 15.16 12.17 -23.72
N PHE A 482 15.35 11.35 -22.69
CA PHE A 482 15.97 11.79 -21.43
C PHE A 482 17.50 11.67 -21.43
N GLY A 483 18.09 10.78 -22.23
CA GLY A 483 19.52 10.55 -22.26
C GLY A 483 20.34 11.82 -22.47
N PRO A 484 20.11 12.58 -23.55
CA PRO A 484 20.82 13.84 -23.81
C PRO A 484 20.63 14.88 -22.70
N VAL A 485 19.40 15.02 -22.21
CA VAL A 485 19.06 15.95 -21.11
C VAL A 485 19.84 15.61 -19.84
N LEU A 486 19.93 14.32 -19.50
CA LEU A 486 20.65 13.88 -18.31
C LEU A 486 22.17 14.08 -18.44
N VAL A 487 22.75 13.93 -19.62
CA VAL A 487 24.18 14.24 -19.86
C VAL A 487 24.46 15.71 -19.54
N GLU A 488 23.69 16.62 -20.15
CA GLU A 488 23.85 18.06 -19.95
C GLU A 488 23.65 18.43 -18.48
N LEU A 489 22.59 17.90 -17.86
CA LEU A 489 22.26 18.14 -16.46
C LEU A 489 23.36 17.65 -15.50
N TYR A 490 23.91 16.45 -15.70
CA TYR A 490 24.95 15.92 -14.81
C TYR A 490 26.26 16.68 -14.96
N ASN A 491 26.68 17.02 -16.17
CA ASN A 491 27.91 17.76 -16.40
C ASN A 491 27.77 19.21 -15.89
N SER A 492 26.60 19.85 -16.06
CA SER A 492 26.29 21.13 -15.41
C SER A 492 26.32 21.02 -13.88
N SER A 493 25.82 19.92 -13.31
CA SER A 493 25.88 19.65 -11.85
C SER A 493 27.32 19.47 -11.36
N PHE A 494 28.17 18.85 -12.17
CA PHE A 494 29.60 18.73 -11.89
C PHE A 494 30.25 20.11 -11.81
N ASP A 495 30.07 20.92 -12.84
CA ASP A 495 30.66 22.26 -12.96
C ASP A 495 30.20 23.21 -11.86
N SER A 496 28.89 23.24 -11.59
CA SER A 496 28.30 24.06 -10.53
C SER A 496 28.53 23.50 -9.12
N GLY A 497 28.84 22.21 -8.99
CA GLY A 497 29.12 21.55 -7.73
C GLY A 497 27.89 21.30 -6.85
N PHE A 498 26.69 21.22 -7.42
CA PHE A 498 25.48 20.79 -6.73
C PHE A 498 24.52 20.02 -7.65
N LEU A 499 23.80 19.06 -7.06
CA LEU A 499 22.75 18.31 -7.75
C LEU A 499 21.40 19.03 -7.67
N CYS A 500 20.46 18.62 -8.51
CA CYS A 500 19.08 19.10 -8.44
C CYS A 500 18.50 18.87 -7.04
N SER A 501 17.52 19.69 -6.64
CA SER A 501 16.94 19.63 -5.30
C SER A 501 16.42 18.24 -4.96
N SER A 502 15.67 17.56 -5.84
CA SER A 502 15.14 16.24 -5.53
C SER A 502 16.19 15.12 -5.59
N GLN A 503 17.28 15.27 -6.35
CA GLN A 503 18.39 14.32 -6.38
C GLN A 503 19.16 14.27 -5.05
N ARG A 504 19.07 15.33 -4.25
CA ARG A 504 19.63 15.42 -2.90
C ARG A 504 18.71 14.85 -1.82
N LEU A 505 17.48 14.44 -2.18
CA LEU A 505 16.49 13.91 -1.24
C LEU A 505 16.42 12.39 -1.28
N SER A 506 16.13 11.78 -0.14
CA SER A 506 15.78 10.36 -0.07
C SER A 506 14.63 10.09 0.90
N TYR A 507 13.79 9.10 0.56
CA TYR A 507 12.80 8.59 1.50
C TYR A 507 13.29 7.31 2.13
N ILE A 508 13.35 7.26 3.46
CA ILE A 508 13.76 6.07 4.20
C ILE A 508 12.54 5.22 4.48
N THR A 509 12.50 4.02 3.90
CA THR A 509 11.54 2.99 4.29
C THR A 509 12.17 2.02 5.29
N LEU A 510 11.38 1.54 6.24
CA LEU A 510 11.85 0.72 7.35
C LEU A 510 11.47 -0.74 7.15
N LEU A 511 12.45 -1.63 7.34
CA LEU A 511 12.23 -3.08 7.36
C LEU A 511 12.54 -3.65 8.75
N CYS A 512 11.58 -4.35 9.34
CA CYS A 512 11.75 -4.99 10.64
C CYS A 512 12.74 -6.17 10.54
N LYS A 513 13.80 -6.16 11.35
CA LYS A 513 14.77 -7.26 11.49
C LYS A 513 14.30 -8.30 12.52
N ASP A 514 13.80 -7.82 13.65
CA ASP A 514 13.33 -8.66 14.77
C ASP A 514 11.91 -8.25 15.15
N ARG A 515 10.95 -9.16 14.90
CA ARG A 515 9.52 -8.91 15.15
C ARG A 515 9.16 -8.98 16.63
N ASN A 516 9.86 -9.82 17.39
CA ASN A 516 9.57 -10.01 18.81
C ASN A 516 9.86 -8.74 19.60
N ASN A 517 10.77 -7.90 19.08
CA ASN A 517 11.16 -6.62 19.67
C ASN A 517 10.93 -5.45 18.70
N SER A 518 9.83 -5.48 17.95
CA SER A 518 9.50 -4.47 16.93
C SER A 518 9.22 -3.07 17.49
N GLN A 519 9.01 -2.94 18.80
CA GLN A 519 8.89 -1.66 19.51
C GLN A 519 10.21 -0.87 19.58
N LEU A 520 11.37 -1.51 19.34
CA LEU A 520 12.67 -0.83 19.43
C LEU A 520 13.14 -0.35 18.06
N MET A 521 13.43 0.95 17.91
CA MET A 521 13.89 1.54 16.64
C MET A 521 15.15 0.89 16.07
N LYS A 522 16.06 0.42 16.92
CA LYS A 522 17.30 -0.28 16.50
C LYS A 522 17.05 -1.55 15.69
N ASN A 523 15.87 -2.15 15.83
CA ASN A 523 15.46 -3.37 15.11
C ASN A 523 14.85 -3.08 13.74
N TRP A 524 14.77 -1.81 13.34
CA TRP A 524 14.32 -1.40 12.01
C TRP A 524 15.52 -1.01 11.15
N ARG A 525 15.60 -1.62 9.97
CA ARG A 525 16.64 -1.35 8.99
C ARG A 525 16.19 -0.23 8.05
N PRO A 526 16.97 0.85 7.89
CA PRO A 526 16.66 1.88 6.91
C PRO A 526 16.99 1.38 5.50
N ILE A 527 16.13 1.72 4.54
CA ILE A 527 16.42 1.64 3.11
C ILE A 527 16.10 2.99 2.50
N SER A 528 17.12 3.65 1.95
CA SER A 528 16.98 4.92 1.23
C SER A 528 16.42 4.67 -0.18
N LEU A 529 15.20 5.14 -0.41
CA LEU A 529 14.56 5.22 -1.71
C LEU A 529 15.02 6.50 -2.39
N LEU A 530 16.04 6.36 -3.23
CA LEU A 530 16.63 7.44 -4.03
C LEU A 530 15.94 7.53 -5.40
N ASN A 531 15.83 8.74 -5.93
CA ASN A 531 15.30 9.00 -7.27
C ASN A 531 16.17 8.31 -8.33
N ILE A 532 15.54 7.95 -9.45
CA ILE A 532 16.21 7.15 -10.47
C ILE A 532 17.26 7.96 -11.20
N ASP A 533 17.03 9.25 -11.47
CA ASP A 533 18.04 10.15 -12.02
C ASP A 533 19.31 10.18 -11.14
N TYR A 534 19.19 10.34 -9.82
CA TYR A 534 20.32 10.16 -8.90
C TYR A 534 20.98 8.77 -9.04
N LYS A 535 20.17 7.70 -9.13
CA LYS A 535 20.70 6.33 -9.23
C LYS A 535 21.47 6.09 -10.52
N ILE A 536 21.04 6.66 -11.65
CA ILE A 536 21.76 6.64 -12.93
C ILE A 536 23.16 7.19 -12.72
N LEU A 537 23.26 8.42 -12.20
CA LEU A 537 24.55 9.04 -11.92
C LEU A 537 25.41 8.18 -10.99
N SER A 538 24.87 7.74 -9.85
CA SER A 538 25.62 6.91 -8.90
C SER A 538 26.08 5.58 -9.49
N LYS A 539 25.34 5.02 -10.45
CA LYS A 539 25.67 3.77 -11.12
C LYS A 539 26.77 3.96 -12.15
N VAL A 540 26.81 5.10 -12.85
CA VAL A 540 27.92 5.47 -13.74
C VAL A 540 29.23 5.52 -12.93
N ILE A 541 29.25 6.27 -11.83
CA ILE A 541 30.45 6.39 -10.98
C ILE A 541 30.83 5.04 -10.36
N GLN A 542 29.84 4.24 -9.93
CA GLN A 542 30.06 2.88 -9.44
C GLN A 542 30.75 2.00 -10.47
N ARG A 543 30.41 2.13 -11.76
CA ARG A 543 31.03 1.34 -12.82
C ARG A 543 32.48 1.72 -13.04
N ARG A 544 32.80 3.02 -13.04
CA ARG A 544 34.20 3.50 -13.10
C ARG A 544 35.02 2.89 -11.96
N LEU A 545 34.52 2.99 -10.72
CA LEU A 545 35.17 2.39 -9.56
C LEU A 545 35.31 0.86 -9.65
N SER A 546 34.28 0.16 -10.15
CA SER A 546 34.31 -1.31 -10.21
C SER A 546 35.39 -1.88 -11.11
N LEU A 547 35.88 -1.11 -12.08
CA LEU A 547 36.95 -1.55 -12.98
C LEU A 547 38.32 -1.54 -12.31
N VAL A 548 38.50 -0.74 -11.25
CA VAL A 548 39.80 -0.51 -10.62
C VAL A 548 39.85 -0.96 -9.15
N ILE A 549 38.71 -1.33 -8.56
CA ILE A 549 38.59 -1.69 -7.14
C ILE A 549 39.51 -2.86 -6.74
N SER A 550 39.81 -3.80 -7.65
CA SER A 550 40.68 -4.95 -7.40
C SER A 550 42.11 -4.56 -7.05
N GLU A 551 42.58 -3.43 -7.56
CA GLU A 551 43.96 -2.96 -7.37
C GLU A 551 44.18 -2.40 -5.96
N ILE A 552 43.13 -1.83 -5.36
CA ILE A 552 43.23 -1.19 -4.04
C ILE A 552 42.77 -2.09 -2.90
N VAL A 553 42.02 -3.16 -3.17
CA VAL A 553 41.53 -4.11 -2.15
C VAL A 553 42.32 -5.41 -2.13
N GLY A 554 42.58 -5.96 -0.94
CA GLY A 554 43.37 -7.18 -0.76
C GLY A 554 42.65 -8.43 -1.29
N PRO A 555 43.37 -9.53 -1.55
CA PRO A 555 42.80 -10.74 -2.13
C PRO A 555 41.67 -11.34 -1.27
N ASP A 556 41.77 -11.20 0.06
CA ASP A 556 40.80 -11.74 1.02
C ASP A 556 39.48 -10.94 1.08
N GLN A 557 39.43 -9.76 0.46
CA GLN A 557 38.22 -8.97 0.36
C GLN A 557 37.39 -9.44 -0.84
N THR A 558 36.34 -10.22 -0.57
CA THR A 558 35.45 -10.77 -1.60
C THR A 558 34.13 -10.01 -1.73
N CYS A 559 33.76 -9.20 -0.74
CA CYS A 559 32.46 -8.52 -0.75
C CYS A 559 32.42 -7.37 -1.76
N SER A 560 31.47 -7.42 -2.69
CA SER A 560 31.23 -6.40 -3.73
C SER A 560 32.36 -6.21 -4.74
N VAL A 561 33.39 -7.06 -4.74
CA VAL A 561 34.47 -7.02 -5.73
C VAL A 561 34.10 -7.90 -6.93
N PRO A 562 34.09 -7.36 -8.16
CA PRO A 562 33.78 -8.16 -9.35
C PRO A 562 34.68 -9.40 -9.47
N GLY A 563 34.09 -10.54 -9.79
CA GLY A 563 34.81 -11.82 -9.95
C GLY A 563 35.13 -12.56 -8.65
N ARG A 564 34.83 -11.99 -7.47
CA ARG A 564 35.03 -12.63 -6.17
C ARG A 564 33.70 -13.04 -5.53
N THR A 565 33.69 -14.15 -4.81
CA THR A 565 32.47 -14.75 -4.25
C THR A 565 32.63 -15.09 -2.77
N ILE A 566 31.50 -15.27 -2.08
CA ILE A 566 31.51 -15.73 -0.68
C ILE A 566 32.10 -17.14 -0.51
N SER A 567 32.05 -17.94 -1.58
CA SER A 567 32.63 -19.30 -1.59
C SER A 567 34.14 -19.25 -1.40
N ASP A 568 34.82 -18.23 -1.95
CA ASP A 568 36.27 -18.07 -1.82
C ASP A 568 36.68 -17.93 -0.34
N ASN A 569 35.94 -17.12 0.44
CA ASN A 569 36.15 -17.00 1.89
C ASN A 569 35.90 -18.32 2.64
N LEU A 570 34.87 -19.08 2.24
CA LEU A 570 34.56 -20.36 2.87
C LEU A 570 35.67 -21.40 2.61
N HIS A 571 36.20 -21.43 1.38
CA HIS A 571 37.33 -22.30 1.04
C HIS A 571 38.60 -21.87 1.79
N PHE A 572 38.88 -20.57 1.87
CA PHE A 572 40.01 -20.04 2.63
C PHE A 572 39.98 -20.45 4.11
N ILE A 573 38.85 -20.23 4.79
CA ILE A 573 38.69 -20.62 6.20
C ILE A 573 38.85 -22.13 6.39
N ARG A 574 38.28 -22.96 5.50
CA ARG A 574 38.44 -24.42 5.56
C ARG A 574 39.90 -24.84 5.43
N ASN A 575 40.61 -24.26 4.45
CA ASN A 575 42.02 -24.54 4.24
C ASN A 575 42.87 -24.15 5.46
N ILE A 576 42.57 -23.02 6.11
CA ILE A 576 43.23 -22.63 7.37
C ILE A 576 42.98 -23.67 8.47
N ILE A 577 41.72 -24.11 8.65
CA ILE A 577 41.38 -25.11 9.66
C ILE A 577 42.14 -26.42 9.41
N ASP A 578 42.20 -26.88 8.17
CA ASP A 578 42.88 -28.12 7.81
C ASP A 578 44.40 -27.99 7.99
N TYR A 579 44.98 -26.86 7.62
CA TYR A 579 46.40 -26.56 7.82
C TYR A 579 46.79 -26.55 9.30
N VAL A 580 46.03 -25.84 10.14
CA VAL A 580 46.22 -25.78 11.59
C VAL A 580 46.18 -27.17 12.22
N LYS A 581 45.19 -27.99 11.82
CA LYS A 581 45.09 -29.39 12.27
C LYS A 581 46.28 -30.23 11.85
N GLN A 582 46.69 -30.13 10.58
CA GLN A 582 47.81 -30.90 10.04
C GLN A 582 49.14 -30.53 10.71
N LYS A 583 49.33 -29.24 11.02
CA LYS A 583 50.55 -28.73 11.65
C LYS A 583 50.51 -28.70 13.18
N GLN A 584 49.40 -29.12 13.78
CA GLN A 584 49.17 -29.11 15.23
C GLN A 584 49.46 -27.73 15.86
N LEU A 585 49.00 -26.67 15.20
CA LEU A 585 49.16 -25.31 15.67
C LEU A 585 47.99 -24.92 16.58
N ASP A 586 48.27 -24.08 17.56
CA ASP A 586 47.21 -23.39 18.29
C ASP A 586 46.62 -22.28 17.41
N CYS A 587 45.29 -22.17 17.37
CA CYS A 587 44.58 -21.19 16.55
C CYS A 587 43.35 -20.66 17.27
N ALA A 588 43.08 -19.37 17.10
CA ALA A 588 41.87 -18.71 17.57
C ALA A 588 41.18 -17.98 16.42
N PHE A 589 39.85 -18.07 16.36
CA PHE A 589 39.03 -17.29 15.43
C PHE A 589 38.53 -16.02 16.12
N VAL A 590 38.82 -14.86 15.52
CA VAL A 590 38.33 -13.57 15.98
C VAL A 590 37.27 -13.06 15.01
N ASN A 591 36.02 -12.95 15.47
CA ASN A 591 34.90 -12.45 14.66
C ASN A 591 34.56 -11.02 15.09
N ILE A 592 34.82 -10.05 14.21
CA ILE A 592 34.54 -8.62 14.44
C ILE A 592 33.40 -8.18 13.54
N ASP A 593 32.36 -7.58 14.12
CA ASP A 593 31.25 -6.97 13.36
C ASP A 593 31.11 -5.48 13.67
N SER A 594 30.89 -4.69 12.63
CA SER A 594 30.74 -3.23 12.73
C SER A 594 29.26 -2.86 12.83
N GLN A 595 28.88 -2.26 13.95
CA GLN A 595 27.50 -1.80 14.14
C GLN A 595 27.14 -0.70 13.14
N LYS A 596 26.07 -0.94 12.35
CA LYS A 596 25.49 0.04 11.40
C LYS A 596 26.54 0.65 10.45
N ALA A 597 27.38 -0.19 9.87
CA ALA A 597 28.60 0.26 9.22
C ALA A 597 28.43 1.22 8.03
N PHE A 598 27.36 1.04 7.22
CA PHE A 598 27.04 1.97 6.12
C PHE A 598 26.58 3.35 6.61
N ASP A 599 25.93 3.38 7.77
CA ASP A 599 25.27 4.57 8.33
C ASP A 599 26.27 5.51 9.02
N ARG A 600 27.41 4.97 9.47
CA ARG A 600 28.43 5.67 10.26
C ARG A 600 29.66 6.13 9.48
N VAL A 601 29.67 6.02 8.15
CA VAL A 601 30.80 6.47 7.33
C VAL A 601 30.85 7.99 7.30
N ASP A 602 31.96 8.56 7.81
CA ASP A 602 32.23 10.00 7.69
C ASP A 602 32.70 10.36 6.28
N HIS A 603 32.16 11.45 5.74
CA HIS A 603 32.47 11.88 4.38
C HIS A 603 33.87 12.47 4.24
N SER A 604 34.39 13.14 5.27
CA SER A 604 35.73 13.72 5.23
C SER A 604 36.79 12.63 5.17
N PHE A 605 36.65 11.60 6.01
CA PHE A 605 37.52 10.41 5.96
C PHE A 605 37.43 9.71 4.60
N LEU A 606 36.22 9.53 4.06
CA LEU A 606 36.01 8.92 2.75
C LEU A 606 36.76 9.66 1.63
N PHE A 607 36.66 10.99 1.57
CA PHE A 607 37.33 11.77 0.53
C PHE A 607 38.85 11.76 0.70
N SER A 608 39.35 11.77 1.93
CA SER A 608 40.79 11.63 2.20
C SER A 608 41.30 10.25 1.79
N ALA A 609 40.54 9.19 2.06
CA ALA A 609 40.88 7.84 1.62
C ALA A 609 40.96 7.73 0.09
N LEU A 610 39.96 8.23 -0.63
CA LEU A 610 39.98 8.25 -2.10
C LEU A 610 41.19 9.01 -2.65
N SER A 611 41.56 10.13 -2.03
CA SER A 611 42.76 10.88 -2.41
C SER A 611 44.05 10.07 -2.17
N LYS A 612 44.11 9.26 -1.10
CA LYS A 612 45.26 8.41 -0.79
C LYS A 612 45.37 7.18 -1.68
N PHE A 613 44.23 6.64 -2.13
CA PHE A 613 44.16 5.65 -3.20
C PHE A 613 44.56 6.20 -4.59
N ASN A 614 45.00 7.46 -4.67
CA ASN A 614 45.40 8.14 -5.89
C ASN A 614 44.29 8.28 -6.94
N PHE A 615 43.01 8.37 -6.52
CA PHE A 615 41.94 8.75 -7.45
C PHE A 615 42.09 10.22 -7.89
N GLY A 616 41.84 10.47 -9.18
CA GLY A 616 41.93 11.81 -9.75
C GLY A 616 40.88 12.80 -9.21
N PRO A 617 41.11 14.10 -9.44
CA PRO A 617 40.28 15.17 -8.89
C PRO A 617 38.83 15.15 -9.44
N SER A 618 38.61 14.73 -10.69
CA SER A 618 37.28 14.63 -11.27
C SER A 618 36.46 13.54 -10.58
N PHE A 619 37.03 12.34 -10.41
CA PHE A 619 36.36 11.23 -9.75
C PHE A 619 35.97 11.60 -8.31
N ILE A 620 36.91 12.16 -7.54
CA ILE A 620 36.62 12.60 -6.17
C ILE A 620 35.52 13.69 -6.16
N ARG A 621 35.52 14.60 -7.13
CA ARG A 621 34.47 15.63 -7.26
C ARG A 621 33.10 15.01 -7.54
N TRP A 622 33.01 14.00 -8.41
CA TRP A 622 31.77 13.26 -8.63
C TRP A 622 31.26 12.58 -7.35
N VAL A 623 32.14 11.93 -6.59
CA VAL A 623 31.77 11.29 -5.32
C VAL A 623 31.30 12.34 -4.31
N ARG A 624 32.01 13.47 -4.18
CA ARG A 624 31.60 14.61 -3.32
C ARG A 624 30.23 15.14 -3.69
N LEU A 625 29.99 15.33 -4.99
CA LEU A 625 28.72 15.84 -5.52
C LEU A 625 27.53 14.96 -5.08
N LEU A 626 27.70 13.63 -5.09
CA LEU A 626 26.65 12.71 -4.66
C LEU A 626 26.24 12.91 -3.20
N TYR A 627 27.17 13.25 -2.30
CA TYR A 627 26.93 13.35 -0.85
C TYR A 627 26.77 14.78 -0.32
N LYS A 628 26.91 15.81 -1.16
CA LYS A 628 26.80 17.21 -0.75
C LYS A 628 25.33 17.61 -0.52
N ASP A 629 25.07 18.27 0.61
CA ASP A 629 23.77 18.84 1.00
C ASP A 629 22.59 17.85 0.89
N VAL A 630 22.86 16.57 1.16
CA VAL A 630 21.85 15.52 1.09
C VAL A 630 20.97 15.51 2.33
N SER A 631 19.68 15.25 2.14
CA SER A 631 18.69 15.19 3.21
C SER A 631 17.76 14.00 3.04
N SER A 632 17.12 13.57 4.11
CA SER A 632 16.19 12.44 4.09
C SER A 632 14.94 12.69 4.91
N SER A 633 13.88 11.95 4.60
CA SER A 633 12.66 11.85 5.40
C SER A 633 12.34 10.39 5.66
N VAL A 634 11.84 10.05 6.84
CA VAL A 634 11.41 8.68 7.16
C VAL A 634 9.96 8.48 6.79
N ILE A 635 9.63 7.32 6.20
CA ILE A 635 8.26 6.89 5.95
C ILE A 635 7.81 5.95 7.06
N VAL A 636 6.81 6.36 7.84
CA VAL A 636 6.14 5.52 8.83
C VAL A 636 4.67 5.40 8.45
N ASN A 637 4.20 4.16 8.26
CA ASN A 637 2.80 3.86 7.94
C ASN A 637 2.21 4.68 6.78
N GLY A 638 3.04 5.06 5.79
CA GLY A 638 2.60 5.86 4.63
C GLY A 638 2.63 7.37 4.84
N PHE A 639 2.99 7.86 6.03
CA PHE A 639 3.30 9.26 6.31
C PHE A 639 4.79 9.54 6.14
N VAL A 640 5.12 10.73 5.67
CA VAL A 640 6.50 11.18 5.45
C VAL A 640 6.84 12.18 6.56
N SER A 641 7.97 11.99 7.23
CA SER A 641 8.45 12.91 8.26
C SER A 641 8.92 14.23 7.66
N GLU A 642 9.09 15.22 8.51
CA GLU A 642 9.89 16.39 8.16
C GLU A 642 11.29 15.99 7.71
N LEU A 643 11.84 16.82 6.82
CA LEU A 643 13.16 16.63 6.24
C LEU A 643 14.24 16.84 7.31
N PHE A 644 15.32 16.08 7.22
CA PHE A 644 16.50 16.24 8.06
C PHE A 644 17.80 15.97 7.30
N PRO A 645 18.90 16.66 7.64
CA PRO A 645 20.18 16.54 6.93
C PRO A 645 20.85 15.20 7.21
N VAL A 646 21.63 14.72 6.23
CA VAL A 646 22.46 13.51 6.36
C VAL A 646 23.91 13.94 6.21
N THR A 647 24.64 13.98 7.33
CA THR A 647 26.03 14.53 7.40
C THR A 647 27.10 13.44 7.55
N ARG A 648 26.67 12.19 7.77
CA ARG A 648 27.44 10.95 7.60
C ARG A 648 26.52 9.88 7.03
N SER A 649 27.08 8.80 6.50
CA SER A 649 26.44 7.67 5.79
C SER A 649 26.73 7.67 4.29
N VAL A 650 26.97 6.47 3.75
CA VAL A 650 27.01 6.25 2.29
C VAL A 650 25.62 5.94 1.71
N ARG A 651 24.53 6.03 2.51
CA ARG A 651 23.11 5.79 2.16
C ARG A 651 22.82 4.38 1.63
N GLN A 652 22.14 3.57 2.44
CA GLN A 652 21.79 2.20 2.08
C GLN A 652 20.72 2.16 0.95
N GLY A 653 21.15 1.92 -0.28
CA GLY A 653 20.28 1.91 -1.47
C GLY A 653 20.87 2.65 -2.67
N CYS A 654 21.98 3.38 -2.48
CA CYS A 654 22.81 3.91 -3.56
C CYS A 654 23.69 2.78 -4.12
N SER A 655 23.90 2.78 -5.45
CA SER A 655 24.64 1.71 -6.12
C SER A 655 26.14 1.77 -5.82
N LEU A 656 26.67 2.96 -5.55
CA LEU A 656 28.09 3.21 -5.27
C LEU A 656 28.50 2.81 -3.85
N SER A 657 27.57 2.85 -2.88
CA SER A 657 27.84 2.67 -1.45
C SER A 657 28.54 1.35 -1.08
N PRO A 658 28.18 0.19 -1.67
CA PRO A 658 28.88 -1.06 -1.38
C PRO A 658 30.37 -1.00 -1.70
N LEU A 659 30.76 -0.43 -2.85
CA LEU A 659 32.16 -0.33 -3.24
C LEU A 659 32.95 0.64 -2.35
N LEU A 660 32.39 1.82 -2.07
CA LEU A 660 33.01 2.79 -1.17
C LEU A 660 33.18 2.24 0.25
N TYR A 661 32.31 1.32 0.68
CA TYR A 661 32.47 0.63 1.97
C TYR A 661 33.51 -0.51 1.90
N THR A 662 33.57 -1.23 0.78
CA THR A 662 34.53 -2.32 0.54
C THR A 662 35.98 -1.83 0.61
N GLU A 663 36.27 -0.60 0.17
CA GLU A 663 37.57 0.07 0.33
C GLU A 663 38.05 0.13 1.79
N ARG A 664 37.12 0.08 2.76
CA ARG A 664 37.43 0.19 4.19
C ARG A 664 37.79 -1.14 4.88
N LYS A 665 37.88 -2.27 4.17
CA LYS A 665 38.02 -3.60 4.82
C LYS A 665 39.35 -4.32 4.65
N LYS A 666 40.32 -3.78 3.91
CA LYS A 666 41.70 -4.32 3.84
C LYS A 666 42.52 -4.16 5.14
N TRP A 667 41.89 -3.75 6.24
CA TRP A 667 42.52 -3.27 7.47
C TRP A 667 42.45 -4.23 8.65
N VAL A 668 41.75 -5.36 8.48
CA VAL A 668 41.54 -6.39 9.53
C VAL A 668 42.22 -7.72 9.16
N SER A 669 42.81 -7.81 7.97
CA SER A 669 43.57 -8.96 7.48
C SER A 669 45.05 -8.81 7.83
#